data_AF-A0A0Q7BJP1-F1
#
_entry.id   AF-A0A0Q7BJP1-F1
#
_cell.length_a   1.000
_cell.length_b   1.000
_cell.length_c   1.000
_cell.angle_alpha   90.00
_cell.angle_beta   90.00
_cell.angle_gamma   90.00
#
_symmetry.space_group_name_H-M   'P 1'
#
loop_
_entity.id
_entity.type
_entity.pdbx_description
1 polymer ?
#
loop_
_entity_poly.entity_id
_entity_poly.type
_entity_poly.pdbx_seq_one_letter_code
_entity_poly.pdbx_strand_id
1 'polypeptide(L)'
;MAYLVRRSDDQVVQLSELLHLVVVHVEPPRSAIEVAAAVSASYGRTLTVEGLEHLVTTRLQPLGLVLPEAATEMARPMRASPILALTVKGTLLPARWTRRVAALLSPTLWPPFVVAALAGLVVADFVLLTGDGFWPAVAEVFASPTLVLVIYAVLTAAAVVHELGHAAACHYGGADPGDVGVGIYIVFPAFYTDVTDSYRLGRAGRVRTDLGGLYFNVLTVLVLTVAYVTTDNGLLLLCALVLQVQMLQQLIPVVRFDGYYVVTDVAGVPDLFARVGPVLRSLRPGHPADPRVTELRPYARRFVAGWVLVVVPVLAFAVGWTVWHLPEFTARAREGIRLQQTVFDLAWEIRDWPAMVLAVISIALILLPLVGVAVLLWRLAASLVGFVRTRMAARAAAWEDRTLPGLDVRGIAFTDPPPAVLSAADFTDSIMYRSRPPAPGRGWRRAVYDGSGHLVNPGPSAVEQRRRELERRLRTPITGSRRVVVMSRKGGVGKTTISLALGSTFAMLRGDRVIAVDANPDAGNLAHRVAPPQERTITDVLRDLESITSYATLRSYTAQAEESRLEVLASDDDPRIWTALDRNDYHRLIDLLDRFYNLIVLDTGTGILDSANQGLLTEADQIVLVVRPGIDGGRAGALTLDWMDEHGFEDLVSRAVVVVNAQHSGSAPPDLMRRHFEKRCAHVVTVPWDGALEQGAVTDMSSLHRKTRDSLVGIAAAVADNFARMDDQP
;
A
#
# COMPACT_ATOMS: atom_id res chain seq x y z
N MET A 1 -22.32 -33.55 -1.62
CA MET A 1 -23.20 -32.44 -2.05
C MET A 1 -22.64 -31.11 -1.56
N ALA A 2 -23.16 -29.95 -2.01
CA ALA A 2 -22.74 -28.64 -1.52
C ALA A 2 -23.83 -28.04 -0.62
N TYR A 3 -23.45 -27.58 0.57
CA TYR A 3 -24.37 -27.08 1.59
C TYR A 3 -24.22 -25.57 1.69
N LEU A 4 -25.32 -24.86 1.94
CA LEU A 4 -25.32 -23.40 2.10
C LEU A 4 -25.57 -23.07 3.56
N VAL A 5 -24.70 -22.26 4.16
CA VAL A 5 -24.83 -21.79 5.54
C VAL A 5 -24.93 -20.27 5.53
N ARG A 6 -26.01 -19.74 6.10
CA ARG A 6 -26.21 -18.30 6.29
C ARG A 6 -25.58 -17.87 7.60
N ARG A 7 -24.75 -16.84 7.56
CA ARG A 7 -24.06 -16.27 8.70
C ARG A 7 -24.92 -15.24 9.41
N SER A 8 -24.51 -14.86 10.62
CA SER A 8 -25.16 -13.79 11.40
C SER A 8 -25.09 -12.41 10.75
N ASP A 9 -24.18 -12.19 9.79
CA ASP A 9 -24.08 -10.97 8.99
C ASP A 9 -24.76 -11.05 7.62
N ASP A 10 -25.64 -12.04 7.45
CA ASP A 10 -26.46 -12.25 6.25
C ASP A 10 -25.72 -12.72 5.00
N GLN A 11 -24.42 -13.02 5.11
CA GLN A 11 -23.67 -13.64 4.03
C GLN A 11 -23.90 -15.14 3.99
N VAL A 12 -24.05 -15.70 2.79
CA VAL A 12 -24.19 -17.15 2.58
C VAL A 12 -22.88 -17.73 2.09
N VAL A 13 -22.44 -18.80 2.76
CA VAL A 13 -21.20 -19.51 2.45
C VAL A 13 -21.53 -20.92 1.98
N GLN A 14 -20.87 -21.35 0.91
CA GLN A 14 -20.97 -22.71 0.41
C GLN A 14 -19.93 -23.61 1.08
N LEU A 15 -20.38 -24.69 1.73
CA LEU A 15 -19.56 -25.67 2.42
C LEU A 15 -19.59 -27.02 1.70
N SER A 16 -18.47 -27.74 1.78
CA SER A 16 -18.46 -29.17 1.48
C SER A 16 -19.23 -29.93 2.55
N GLU A 17 -19.69 -31.13 2.20
CA GLU A 17 -20.40 -32.03 3.11
C GLU A 17 -19.67 -32.26 4.44
N LEU A 18 -18.36 -32.50 4.39
CA LEU A 18 -17.53 -32.65 5.59
C LEU A 18 -17.56 -31.39 6.47
N LEU A 19 -17.36 -30.20 5.89
CA LEU A 19 -17.36 -28.95 6.64
C LEU A 19 -18.74 -28.62 7.20
N HIS A 20 -19.81 -28.96 6.48
CA HIS A 20 -21.17 -28.80 6.97
C HIS A 20 -21.45 -29.71 8.17
N LEU A 21 -21.09 -31.00 8.09
CA LEU A 21 -21.26 -31.94 9.20
C LEU A 21 -20.47 -31.51 10.44
N VAL A 22 -19.28 -30.94 10.25
CA VAL A 22 -18.53 -30.33 11.35
C VAL A 22 -19.32 -29.18 11.98
N VAL A 23 -19.79 -28.20 11.19
CA VAL A 23 -20.57 -27.06 11.71
C VAL A 23 -21.83 -27.52 12.45
N VAL A 24 -22.55 -28.53 11.94
CA VAL A 24 -23.77 -29.07 12.56
C VAL A 24 -23.49 -29.76 13.90
N HIS A 25 -22.29 -30.31 14.10
CA HIS A 25 -21.95 -31.06 15.31
C HIS A 25 -21.11 -30.27 16.32
N VAL A 26 -20.62 -29.08 15.99
CA VAL A 26 -19.73 -28.25 16.84
C VAL A 26 -20.49 -27.46 17.94
N GLU A 27 -21.79 -27.68 18.14
CA GLU A 27 -22.54 -27.00 19.20
C GLU A 27 -22.21 -27.54 20.62
N PRO A 28 -22.06 -26.64 21.63
CA PRO A 28 -21.90 -27.05 23.03
C PRO A 28 -23.12 -27.85 23.53
N PRO A 29 -22.93 -28.87 24.40
CA PRO A 29 -21.72 -29.23 25.13
C PRO A 29 -21.05 -30.51 24.57
N ARG A 30 -20.62 -30.52 23.31
CA ARG A 30 -19.91 -31.66 22.72
C ARG A 30 -18.39 -31.47 22.74
N SER A 31 -17.66 -32.47 23.23
CA SER A 31 -16.20 -32.47 23.19
C SER A 31 -15.66 -32.72 21.78
N ALA A 32 -14.43 -32.30 21.47
CA ALA A 32 -13.83 -32.50 20.14
C ALA A 32 -13.80 -33.99 19.70
N ILE A 33 -13.68 -34.91 20.66
CA ILE A 33 -13.73 -36.37 20.43
C ILE A 33 -15.13 -36.79 19.98
N GLU A 34 -16.18 -36.31 20.65
CA GLU A 34 -17.58 -36.62 20.32
C GLU A 34 -17.97 -36.02 18.96
N VAL A 35 -17.51 -34.81 18.66
CA VAL A 35 -17.71 -34.16 17.36
C VAL A 35 -17.02 -34.95 16.25
N ALA A 36 -15.76 -35.32 16.43
CA ALA A 36 -15.00 -36.11 15.45
C ALA A 36 -15.66 -37.49 15.20
N ALA A 37 -16.14 -38.15 16.26
CA ALA A 37 -16.87 -39.42 16.16
C ALA A 37 -18.21 -39.28 15.43
N ALA A 38 -19.01 -38.26 15.76
CA ALA A 38 -20.30 -37.99 15.13
C ALA A 38 -20.17 -37.62 13.65
N VAL A 39 -19.18 -36.79 13.30
CA VAL A 39 -18.86 -36.45 11.92
C VAL A 39 -18.36 -37.68 11.18
N SER A 40 -17.52 -38.51 11.80
CA SER A 40 -17.02 -39.75 11.18
C SER A 40 -18.14 -40.73 10.85
N ALA A 41 -19.10 -40.90 11.78
CA ALA A 41 -20.27 -41.74 11.60
C ALA A 41 -21.18 -41.22 10.48
N SER A 42 -21.39 -39.90 10.41
CA SER A 42 -22.29 -39.29 9.42
C SER A 42 -21.64 -39.15 8.04
N TYR A 43 -20.33 -38.94 7.96
CA TYR A 43 -19.58 -38.76 6.72
C TYR A 43 -19.12 -40.10 6.11
N GLY A 44 -19.09 -41.18 6.89
CA GLY A 44 -18.66 -42.51 6.45
C GLY A 44 -17.16 -42.67 6.27
N ARG A 45 -16.34 -41.73 6.79
CA ARG A 45 -14.87 -41.79 6.83
C ARG A 45 -14.36 -41.27 8.17
N THR A 46 -13.27 -41.84 8.66
CA THR A 46 -12.65 -41.43 9.94
C THR A 46 -12.05 -40.03 9.86
N LEU A 47 -12.56 -39.12 10.68
CA LEU A 47 -11.99 -37.81 10.97
C LEU A 47 -11.32 -37.87 12.35
N THR A 48 -10.01 -37.64 12.42
CA THR A 48 -9.28 -37.56 13.70
C THR A 48 -9.54 -36.23 14.40
N VAL A 49 -9.26 -36.17 15.71
CA VAL A 49 -9.38 -34.93 16.50
C VAL A 49 -8.46 -33.84 15.95
N GLU A 50 -7.20 -34.17 15.63
CA GLU A 50 -6.27 -33.25 14.97
C GLU A 50 -6.80 -32.76 13.61
N GLY A 51 -7.42 -33.66 12.83
CA GLY A 51 -8.04 -33.30 11.55
C GLY A 51 -9.23 -32.36 11.72
N LEU A 52 -10.06 -32.58 12.75
CA LEU A 52 -11.16 -31.70 13.12
C LEU A 52 -10.64 -30.31 13.52
N GLU A 53 -9.65 -30.24 14.41
CA GLU A 53 -9.02 -28.97 14.83
C GLU A 53 -8.41 -28.22 13.66
N HIS A 54 -7.74 -28.92 12.75
CA HIS A 54 -7.18 -28.33 11.53
C HIS A 54 -8.27 -27.75 10.61
N LEU A 55 -9.39 -28.46 10.42
CA LEU A 55 -10.52 -27.96 9.62
C LEU A 55 -11.18 -26.75 10.28
N VAL A 56 -11.35 -26.77 11.61
CA VAL A 56 -11.93 -25.66 12.36
C VAL A 56 -11.05 -24.42 12.23
N THR A 57 -9.74 -24.54 12.50
CA THR A 57 -8.79 -23.42 12.49
C THR A 57 -8.51 -22.88 11.08
N THR A 58 -8.36 -23.75 10.09
CA THR A 58 -7.91 -23.34 8.75
C THR A 58 -9.06 -22.99 7.81
N ARG A 59 -10.26 -23.55 8.03
CA ARG A 59 -11.42 -23.35 7.15
C ARG A 59 -12.58 -22.64 7.84
N LEU A 60 -13.03 -23.10 9.01
CA LEU A 60 -14.28 -22.62 9.60
C LEU A 60 -14.15 -21.31 10.39
N GLN A 61 -13.06 -21.13 11.14
CA GLN A 61 -12.77 -19.89 11.87
C GLN A 61 -12.52 -18.67 10.95
N PRO A 62 -11.74 -18.77 9.85
CA PRO A 62 -11.58 -17.66 8.91
C PRO A 62 -12.88 -17.27 8.20
N LEU A 63 -13.77 -18.26 8.00
CA LEU A 63 -15.12 -18.06 7.51
C LEU A 63 -16.07 -17.55 8.60
N GLY A 64 -15.60 -17.40 9.85
CA GLY A 64 -16.35 -16.99 11.04
C GLY A 64 -17.66 -17.75 11.21
N LEU A 65 -17.61 -19.07 11.01
CA LEU A 65 -18.68 -20.04 11.24
C LEU A 65 -18.54 -20.74 12.60
N VAL A 66 -17.33 -20.74 13.19
CA VAL A 66 -17.02 -21.29 14.51
C VAL A 66 -16.16 -20.26 15.25
N LEU A 67 -16.45 -20.02 16.53
CA LEU A 67 -15.70 -19.11 17.40
C LEU A 67 -14.94 -19.91 18.46
N PRO A 68 -13.73 -19.47 18.87
CA PRO A 68 -13.05 -20.04 20.04
C PRO A 68 -13.84 -19.76 21.33
N GLU A 69 -13.83 -20.71 22.28
CA GLU A 69 -14.52 -20.59 23.59
C GLU A 69 -14.13 -19.31 24.38
N ALA A 70 -12.92 -18.80 24.19
CA ALA A 70 -12.41 -17.61 24.90
C ALA A 70 -12.64 -16.27 24.18
N ALA A 71 -13.30 -16.26 23.01
CA ALA A 71 -13.49 -15.04 22.23
C ALA A 71 -14.79 -14.31 22.61
N THR A 72 -14.67 -13.25 23.42
CA THR A 72 -15.81 -12.40 23.82
C THR A 72 -16.29 -11.47 22.68
N GLU A 73 -15.48 -11.26 21.64
CA GLU A 73 -15.84 -10.46 20.47
C GLU A 73 -15.80 -11.29 19.18
N MET A 74 -16.87 -11.18 18.38
CA MET A 74 -16.92 -11.70 17.02
C MET A 74 -15.80 -11.05 16.19
N ALA A 75 -14.74 -11.79 15.88
CA ALA A 75 -13.80 -11.40 14.84
C ALA A 75 -14.62 -11.13 13.57
N ARG A 76 -14.76 -9.84 13.19
CA ARG A 76 -15.59 -9.47 12.05
C ARG A 76 -14.97 -10.11 10.81
N PRO A 77 -15.66 -11.06 10.16
CA PRO A 77 -15.13 -11.70 8.96
C PRO A 77 -14.83 -10.69 7.86
N MET A 78 -13.90 -11.04 6.97
CA MET A 78 -13.68 -10.30 5.73
C MET A 78 -14.95 -10.30 4.88
N ARG A 79 -15.69 -9.19 4.89
CA ARG A 79 -16.82 -8.98 4.00
C ARG A 79 -16.32 -8.72 2.58
N ALA A 80 -16.79 -9.50 1.62
CA ALA A 80 -16.61 -9.19 0.21
C ALA A 80 -17.41 -7.93 -0.14
N SER A 81 -16.72 -6.83 -0.46
CA SER A 81 -17.31 -5.56 -0.89
C SER A 81 -16.98 -5.29 -2.36
N PRO A 82 -17.65 -5.95 -3.33
CA PRO A 82 -17.38 -5.73 -4.74
C PRO A 82 -17.67 -4.28 -5.13
N ILE A 83 -16.89 -3.75 -6.08
CA ILE A 83 -16.95 -2.34 -6.55
C ILE A 83 -18.35 -1.96 -7.05
N LEU A 84 -19.13 -2.93 -7.47
CA LEU A 84 -20.50 -2.81 -8.01
C LEU A 84 -21.53 -3.48 -7.08
N ALA A 85 -21.32 -3.45 -5.77
CA ALA A 85 -22.32 -3.93 -4.81
C ALA A 85 -23.51 -2.96 -4.68
N LEU A 86 -24.71 -3.50 -4.51
CA LEU A 86 -25.90 -2.76 -4.10
C LEU A 86 -25.68 -2.22 -2.67
N THR A 87 -25.94 -0.93 -2.48
CA THR A 87 -25.78 -0.23 -1.19
C THR A 87 -27.13 0.32 -0.71
N VAL A 88 -27.30 0.53 0.60
CA VAL A 88 -28.55 1.05 1.22
C VAL A 88 -29.76 0.20 0.81
N LYS A 89 -30.00 -0.91 1.51
CA LYS A 89 -31.10 -1.83 1.21
C LYS A 89 -32.35 -1.49 2.02
N GLY A 90 -33.49 -1.42 1.37
CA GLY A 90 -34.82 -1.42 1.96
C GLY A 90 -35.62 -2.63 1.48
N THR A 91 -36.56 -3.10 2.30
CA THR A 91 -37.46 -4.20 1.96
C THR A 91 -38.79 -3.62 1.44
N LEU A 92 -39.19 -4.03 0.24
CA LEU A 92 -40.45 -3.63 -0.41
C LEU A 92 -41.55 -4.67 -0.11
N LEU A 93 -41.27 -5.95 -0.38
CA LEU A 93 -42.12 -7.09 -0.02
C LEU A 93 -41.35 -8.06 0.88
N PRO A 94 -41.83 -8.31 2.11
CA PRO A 94 -41.26 -9.31 2.99
C PRO A 94 -41.37 -10.73 2.39
N ALA A 95 -40.40 -11.60 2.69
CA ALA A 95 -40.32 -12.96 2.15
C ALA A 95 -41.60 -13.81 2.28
N ARG A 96 -42.41 -13.60 3.32
CA ARG A 96 -43.72 -14.27 3.47
C ARG A 96 -44.70 -13.94 2.34
N TRP A 97 -44.70 -12.70 1.88
CA TRP A 97 -45.57 -12.21 0.82
C TRP A 97 -44.97 -12.51 -0.54
N THR A 98 -43.64 -12.34 -0.69
CA THR A 98 -42.93 -12.76 -1.89
C THR A 98 -43.20 -14.22 -2.23
N ARG A 99 -43.12 -15.13 -1.25
CA ARG A 99 -43.43 -16.56 -1.47
C ARG A 99 -44.87 -16.81 -1.92
N ARG A 100 -45.85 -16.11 -1.33
CA ARG A 100 -47.26 -16.25 -1.73
C ARG A 100 -47.50 -15.77 -3.16
N VAL A 101 -46.95 -14.61 -3.50
CA VAL A 101 -47.07 -14.02 -4.84
C VAL A 101 -46.32 -14.90 -5.86
N ALA A 102 -45.11 -15.34 -5.54
CA ALA A 102 -44.33 -16.27 -6.36
C ALA A 102 -45.07 -17.59 -6.59
N ALA A 103 -45.71 -18.16 -5.57
CA ALA A 103 -46.53 -19.37 -5.70
C ALA A 103 -47.70 -19.17 -6.66
N LEU A 104 -48.40 -18.04 -6.57
CA LEU A 104 -49.50 -17.69 -7.46
C LEU A 104 -49.05 -17.53 -8.92
N LEU A 105 -47.88 -16.92 -9.14
CA LEU A 105 -47.33 -16.64 -10.45
C LEU A 105 -46.57 -17.83 -11.06
N SER A 106 -46.12 -18.79 -10.24
CA SER A 106 -45.34 -19.94 -10.68
C SER A 106 -45.97 -20.80 -11.79
N PRO A 107 -47.30 -20.97 -11.92
CA PRO A 107 -47.90 -21.76 -13.00
C PRO A 107 -47.63 -21.19 -14.39
N THR A 108 -47.35 -19.88 -14.49
CA THR A 108 -46.98 -19.24 -15.77
C THR A 108 -45.64 -19.72 -16.31
N LEU A 109 -44.81 -20.38 -15.49
CA LEU A 109 -43.52 -20.93 -15.92
C LEU A 109 -43.63 -22.37 -16.47
N TRP A 110 -44.86 -22.87 -16.65
CA TRP A 110 -45.10 -24.15 -17.31
C TRP A 110 -44.61 -24.09 -18.77
N PRO A 111 -43.82 -25.07 -19.28
CA PRO A 111 -43.15 -24.94 -20.57
C PRO A 111 -44.04 -24.60 -21.77
N PRO A 112 -45.25 -25.18 -21.93
CA PRO A 112 -46.16 -24.79 -23.01
C PRO A 112 -46.57 -23.32 -22.96
N PHE A 113 -46.81 -22.78 -21.76
CA PHE A 113 -47.17 -21.38 -21.57
C PHE A 113 -45.98 -20.47 -21.90
N VAL A 114 -44.76 -20.84 -21.47
CA VAL A 114 -43.53 -20.10 -21.81
C VAL A 114 -43.32 -20.06 -23.33
N VAL A 115 -43.48 -21.19 -24.02
CA VAL A 115 -43.37 -21.24 -25.49
C VAL A 115 -44.42 -20.36 -26.16
N ALA A 116 -45.66 -20.39 -25.68
CA ALA A 116 -46.72 -19.52 -26.19
C ALA A 116 -46.42 -18.03 -25.97
N ALA A 117 -45.88 -17.65 -24.81
CA ALA A 117 -45.49 -16.28 -24.52
C ALA A 117 -44.34 -15.80 -25.43
N LEU A 118 -43.33 -16.64 -25.67
CA LEU A 118 -42.23 -16.31 -26.59
C LEU A 118 -42.70 -16.22 -28.05
N ALA A 119 -43.60 -17.09 -28.48
CA ALA A 119 -44.22 -16.98 -29.81
C ALA A 119 -45.06 -15.69 -29.92
N GLY A 120 -45.81 -15.36 -28.87
CA GLY A 120 -46.53 -14.10 -28.76
C GLY A 120 -45.61 -12.89 -28.83
N LEU A 121 -44.41 -12.96 -28.24
CA LEU A 121 -43.44 -11.87 -28.29
C LEU A 121 -42.98 -11.61 -29.73
N VAL A 122 -42.69 -12.66 -30.49
CA VAL A 122 -42.32 -12.51 -31.91
C VAL A 122 -43.44 -11.82 -32.72
N VAL A 123 -44.71 -12.17 -32.43
CA VAL A 123 -45.86 -11.51 -33.05
C VAL A 123 -45.96 -10.05 -32.59
N ALA A 124 -45.78 -9.78 -31.30
CA ALA A 124 -45.78 -8.43 -30.75
C ALA A 124 -44.67 -7.57 -31.38
N ASP A 125 -43.45 -8.09 -31.51
CA ASP A 125 -42.32 -7.42 -32.15
C ASP A 125 -42.65 -7.07 -33.60
N PHE A 126 -43.25 -8.00 -34.35
CA PHE A 126 -43.69 -7.71 -35.71
C PHE A 126 -44.71 -6.56 -35.75
N VAL A 127 -45.72 -6.60 -34.88
CA VAL A 127 -46.76 -5.55 -34.80
C VAL A 127 -46.17 -4.19 -34.41
N LEU A 128 -45.31 -4.16 -33.38
CA LEU A 128 -44.73 -2.92 -32.85
C LEU A 128 -43.71 -2.29 -33.82
N LEU A 129 -42.93 -3.11 -34.54
CA LEU A 129 -41.89 -2.63 -35.47
C LEU A 129 -42.43 -2.29 -36.86
N THR A 130 -43.55 -2.86 -37.28
CA THR A 130 -44.19 -2.52 -38.56
C THR A 130 -45.25 -1.42 -38.45
N GLY A 131 -45.64 -1.02 -37.25
CA GLY A 131 -46.60 0.05 -37.03
C GLY A 131 -46.04 1.44 -37.29
N ASP A 132 -46.84 2.32 -37.91
CA ASP A 132 -46.46 3.71 -38.22
C ASP A 132 -46.55 4.67 -37.00
N GLY A 133 -47.00 4.17 -35.85
CA GLY A 133 -47.28 4.98 -34.65
C GLY A 133 -46.06 5.46 -33.85
N PHE A 134 -44.84 5.02 -34.20
CA PHE A 134 -43.63 5.32 -33.42
C PHE A 134 -43.30 6.81 -33.38
N TRP A 135 -43.12 7.45 -34.54
CA TRP A 135 -42.72 8.86 -34.60
C TRP A 135 -43.76 9.82 -34.01
N PRO A 136 -45.08 9.64 -34.25
CA PRO A 136 -46.11 10.42 -33.57
C PRO A 136 -46.05 10.29 -32.04
N ALA A 137 -45.90 9.06 -31.52
CA ALA A 137 -45.82 8.84 -30.08
C ALA A 137 -44.59 9.53 -29.46
N VAL A 138 -43.43 9.48 -30.14
CA VAL A 138 -42.22 10.18 -29.69
C VAL A 138 -42.48 11.69 -29.62
N ALA A 139 -43.05 12.28 -30.67
CA ALA A 139 -43.34 13.70 -30.72
C ALA A 139 -44.31 14.13 -29.60
N GLU A 140 -45.33 13.32 -29.31
CA GLU A 140 -46.30 13.58 -28.24
C GLU A 140 -45.65 13.59 -26.85
N VAL A 141 -44.74 12.64 -26.58
CA VAL A 141 -43.99 12.59 -25.30
C VAL A 141 -43.07 13.80 -25.14
N PHE A 142 -42.41 14.25 -26.22
CA PHE A 142 -41.61 15.48 -26.17
C PHE A 142 -42.44 16.75 -25.98
N ALA A 143 -43.68 16.75 -26.49
CA ALA A 143 -44.61 17.87 -26.33
C ALA A 143 -45.23 17.93 -24.92
N SER A 144 -45.31 16.79 -24.21
CA SER A 144 -45.99 16.69 -22.92
C SER A 144 -45.09 16.10 -21.82
N PRO A 145 -44.53 16.95 -20.93
CA PRO A 145 -43.71 16.49 -19.80
C PRO A 145 -44.40 15.50 -18.86
N THR A 146 -45.74 15.53 -18.77
CA THR A 146 -46.50 14.62 -17.90
C THR A 146 -46.46 13.17 -18.43
N LEU A 147 -46.43 12.97 -19.76
CA LEU A 147 -46.34 11.64 -20.36
C LEU A 147 -44.99 10.97 -20.04
N VAL A 148 -43.92 11.74 -19.92
CA VAL A 148 -42.60 11.24 -19.48
C VAL A 148 -42.68 10.66 -18.06
N LEU A 149 -43.40 11.32 -17.15
CA LEU A 149 -43.61 10.82 -15.78
C LEU A 149 -44.43 9.53 -15.76
N VAL A 150 -45.44 9.43 -16.62
CA VAL A 150 -46.25 8.21 -16.76
C VAL A 150 -45.40 7.06 -17.30
N ILE A 151 -44.58 7.28 -18.33
CA ILE A 151 -43.64 6.28 -18.85
C ILE A 151 -42.71 5.81 -17.72
N TYR A 152 -42.12 6.73 -16.97
CA TYR A 152 -41.25 6.38 -15.84
C TYR A 152 -41.97 5.53 -14.77
N ALA A 153 -43.22 5.85 -14.45
CA ALA A 153 -44.03 5.08 -13.52
C ALA A 153 -44.31 3.66 -14.04
N VAL A 154 -44.66 3.51 -15.32
CA VAL A 154 -44.88 2.20 -15.96
C VAL A 154 -43.60 1.36 -15.97
N LEU A 155 -42.46 1.95 -16.33
CA LEU A 155 -41.17 1.25 -16.32
C LEU A 155 -40.75 0.84 -14.90
N THR A 156 -41.03 1.67 -13.89
CA THR A 156 -40.78 1.34 -12.49
C THR A 156 -41.65 0.16 -12.03
N ALA A 157 -42.94 0.15 -12.41
CA ALA A 157 -43.83 -0.97 -12.12
C ALA A 157 -43.36 -2.26 -12.82
N ALA A 158 -42.94 -2.16 -14.08
CA ALA A 158 -42.37 -3.29 -14.82
C ALA A 158 -41.10 -3.84 -14.15
N ALA A 159 -40.24 -2.99 -13.61
CA ALA A 159 -39.07 -3.43 -12.84
C ALA A 159 -39.44 -4.22 -11.58
N VAL A 160 -40.53 -3.88 -10.89
CA VAL A 160 -41.04 -4.70 -9.77
C VAL A 160 -41.59 -6.04 -10.26
N VAL A 161 -42.29 -6.05 -11.40
CA VAL A 161 -42.79 -7.29 -12.02
C VAL A 161 -41.65 -8.21 -12.46
N HIS A 162 -40.56 -7.64 -12.96
CA HIS A 162 -39.31 -8.33 -13.27
C HIS A 162 -38.74 -9.04 -12.03
N GLU A 163 -38.62 -8.34 -10.91
CA GLU A 163 -38.17 -8.93 -9.65
C GLU A 163 -39.06 -10.09 -9.18
N LEU A 164 -40.38 -9.92 -9.27
CA LEU A 164 -41.34 -11.00 -8.98
C LEU A 164 -41.16 -12.20 -9.91
N GLY A 165 -40.68 -11.99 -11.14
CA GLY A 165 -40.35 -13.06 -12.08
C GLY A 165 -39.20 -13.94 -11.61
N HIS A 166 -38.13 -13.37 -11.05
CA HIS A 166 -37.06 -14.15 -10.42
C HIS A 166 -37.59 -14.94 -9.22
N ALA A 167 -38.43 -14.33 -8.38
CA ALA A 167 -39.05 -15.00 -7.24
C ALA A 167 -39.94 -16.19 -7.67
N ALA A 168 -40.78 -15.99 -8.68
CA ALA A 168 -41.66 -17.01 -9.24
C ALA A 168 -40.86 -18.17 -9.86
N ALA A 169 -39.79 -17.87 -10.59
CA ALA A 169 -38.90 -18.86 -11.20
C ALA A 169 -38.12 -19.67 -10.15
N CYS A 170 -37.65 -19.02 -9.08
CA CYS A 170 -37.03 -19.67 -7.93
C CYS A 170 -37.99 -20.65 -7.26
N HIS A 171 -39.23 -20.20 -7.00
CA HIS A 171 -40.28 -21.02 -6.40
C HIS A 171 -40.69 -22.20 -7.27
N TYR A 172 -40.86 -21.98 -8.57
CA TYR A 172 -41.17 -23.05 -9.54
C TYR A 172 -40.07 -24.13 -9.58
N GLY A 173 -38.81 -23.75 -9.36
CA GLY A 173 -37.70 -24.69 -9.24
C GLY A 173 -37.72 -25.55 -7.98
N GLY A 174 -38.53 -25.19 -6.97
CA GLY A 174 -38.60 -25.84 -5.67
C GLY A 174 -37.71 -25.19 -4.59
N ALA A 175 -37.19 -23.99 -4.84
CA ALA A 175 -36.43 -23.20 -3.86
C ALA A 175 -37.31 -22.10 -3.23
N ASP A 176 -36.92 -21.61 -2.06
CA ASP A 176 -37.64 -20.57 -1.32
C ASP A 176 -37.13 -19.17 -1.69
N PRO A 177 -37.91 -18.31 -2.40
CA PRO A 177 -37.52 -16.93 -2.62
C PRO A 177 -37.56 -16.12 -1.31
N GLY A 178 -36.58 -15.23 -1.15
CA GLY A 178 -36.46 -14.31 -0.03
C GLY A 178 -37.31 -13.04 -0.21
N ASP A 179 -36.81 -11.90 0.29
CA ASP A 179 -37.51 -10.62 0.17
C ASP A 179 -37.25 -9.94 -1.19
N VAL A 180 -38.21 -9.13 -1.62
CA VAL A 180 -38.03 -8.18 -2.73
C VAL A 180 -37.79 -6.82 -2.11
N GLY A 181 -36.74 -6.14 -2.54
CA GLY A 181 -36.31 -4.88 -1.96
C GLY A 181 -35.96 -3.84 -3.01
N VAL A 182 -35.57 -2.67 -2.49
CA VAL A 182 -35.00 -1.58 -3.26
C VAL A 182 -33.63 -1.24 -2.67
N GLY A 183 -32.68 -0.89 -3.51
CA GLY A 183 -31.40 -0.38 -3.07
C GLY A 183 -30.80 0.60 -4.07
N ILE A 184 -29.61 1.12 -3.73
CA ILE A 184 -28.88 2.07 -4.56
C ILE A 184 -27.70 1.36 -5.22
N TYR A 185 -27.76 1.25 -6.54
CA TYR A 185 -26.67 0.76 -7.38
C TYR A 185 -25.86 1.95 -7.91
N ILE A 186 -24.67 2.16 -7.33
CA ILE A 186 -23.80 3.35 -7.53
C ILE A 186 -24.49 4.65 -7.10
N VAL A 187 -25.48 5.10 -7.87
CA VAL A 187 -26.33 6.27 -7.60
C VAL A 187 -27.79 6.04 -8.03
N PHE A 188 -28.09 4.97 -8.77
CA PHE A 188 -29.43 4.72 -9.30
C PHE A 188 -30.22 3.79 -8.38
N PRO A 189 -31.53 4.05 -8.15
CA PRO A 189 -32.39 3.10 -7.49
C PRO A 189 -32.50 1.83 -8.35
N ALA A 190 -32.35 0.68 -7.71
CA ALA A 190 -32.49 -0.63 -8.32
C ALA A 190 -33.36 -1.51 -7.43
N PHE A 191 -34.29 -2.24 -8.02
CA PHE A 191 -35.00 -3.29 -7.32
C PHE A 191 -34.12 -4.55 -7.28
N TYR A 192 -34.37 -5.42 -6.30
CA TYR A 192 -33.69 -6.71 -6.21
C TYR A 192 -34.59 -7.73 -5.55
N THR A 193 -34.33 -9.00 -5.85
CA THR A 193 -34.96 -10.15 -5.21
C THR A 193 -33.88 -11.04 -4.61
N ASP A 194 -34.03 -11.41 -3.35
CA ASP A 194 -33.18 -12.43 -2.75
C ASP A 194 -33.56 -13.82 -3.29
N VAL A 195 -32.75 -14.33 -4.22
CA VAL A 195 -32.85 -15.68 -4.78
C VAL A 195 -31.71 -16.59 -4.34
N THR A 196 -31.12 -16.33 -3.16
CA THR A 196 -29.95 -17.08 -2.69
C THR A 196 -30.23 -18.58 -2.51
N ASP A 197 -31.47 -18.97 -2.20
CA ASP A 197 -31.84 -20.39 -2.08
C ASP A 197 -31.80 -21.15 -3.43
N SER A 198 -31.79 -20.42 -4.57
CA SER A 198 -31.69 -21.01 -5.90
C SER A 198 -30.39 -21.80 -6.11
N TYR A 199 -29.33 -21.55 -5.35
CA TYR A 199 -28.09 -22.32 -5.40
C TYR A 199 -28.28 -23.82 -5.07
N ARG A 200 -29.38 -24.19 -4.40
CA ARG A 200 -29.78 -25.60 -4.16
C ARG A 200 -30.33 -26.28 -5.39
N LEU A 201 -30.80 -25.51 -6.37
CA LEU A 201 -31.33 -26.02 -7.62
C LEU A 201 -30.20 -26.53 -8.53
N GLY A 202 -30.56 -27.48 -9.39
CA GLY A 202 -29.69 -27.88 -10.50
C GLY A 202 -29.44 -26.74 -11.48
N ARG A 203 -28.48 -26.91 -12.38
CA ARG A 203 -28.07 -25.88 -13.36
C ARG A 203 -29.23 -25.29 -14.16
N ALA A 204 -30.16 -26.12 -14.63
CA ALA A 204 -31.35 -25.67 -15.36
C ALA A 204 -32.34 -24.88 -14.47
N GLY A 205 -32.41 -25.20 -13.18
CA GLY A 205 -33.21 -24.45 -12.22
C GLY A 205 -32.66 -23.05 -11.96
N ARG A 206 -31.34 -22.93 -11.80
CA ARG A 206 -30.68 -21.63 -11.60
C ARG A 206 -30.79 -20.71 -12.81
N VAL A 207 -30.51 -21.23 -14.00
CA VAL A 207 -30.69 -20.48 -15.26
C VAL A 207 -32.14 -20.04 -15.45
N ARG A 208 -33.12 -20.86 -15.04
CA ARG A 208 -34.54 -20.45 -15.05
C ARG A 208 -34.80 -19.29 -14.09
N THR A 209 -34.25 -19.36 -12.88
CA THR A 209 -34.35 -18.27 -11.90
C THR A 209 -33.75 -16.97 -12.45
N ASP A 210 -32.56 -17.03 -13.06
CA ASP A 210 -31.90 -15.87 -13.66
C ASP A 210 -32.67 -15.30 -14.86
N LEU A 211 -33.33 -16.15 -15.67
CA LEU A 211 -34.18 -15.70 -16.78
C LEU A 211 -35.60 -15.31 -16.35
N GLY A 212 -35.96 -15.53 -15.08
CA GLY A 212 -37.31 -15.31 -14.56
C GLY A 212 -37.77 -13.87 -14.72
N GLY A 213 -36.92 -12.89 -14.40
CA GLY A 213 -37.26 -11.48 -14.58
C GLY A 213 -37.45 -11.10 -16.03
N LEU A 214 -36.57 -11.56 -16.92
CA LEU A 214 -36.71 -11.35 -18.36
C LEU A 214 -38.03 -11.92 -18.90
N TYR A 215 -38.39 -13.12 -18.46
CA TYR A 215 -39.64 -13.76 -18.86
C TYR A 215 -40.88 -12.95 -18.42
N PHE A 216 -40.87 -12.37 -17.23
CA PHE A 216 -41.97 -11.52 -16.76
C PHE A 216 -42.03 -10.16 -17.47
N ASN A 217 -40.89 -9.65 -17.93
CA ASN A 217 -40.88 -8.52 -18.87
C ASN A 217 -41.54 -8.89 -20.20
N VAL A 218 -41.32 -10.10 -20.73
CA VAL A 218 -42.03 -10.58 -21.93
C VAL A 218 -43.55 -10.55 -21.71
N LEU A 219 -44.04 -11.08 -20.60
CA LEU A 219 -45.48 -11.03 -20.27
C LEU A 219 -46.00 -9.60 -20.19
N THR A 220 -45.21 -8.69 -19.61
CA THR A 220 -45.55 -7.27 -19.51
C THR A 220 -45.63 -6.61 -20.90
N VAL A 221 -44.67 -6.88 -21.78
CA VAL A 221 -44.67 -6.41 -23.17
C VAL A 221 -45.89 -6.93 -23.92
N LEU A 222 -46.28 -8.19 -23.74
CA LEU A 222 -47.49 -8.74 -24.36
C LEU A 222 -48.76 -8.01 -23.90
N VAL A 223 -48.90 -7.76 -22.59
CA VAL A 223 -50.04 -7.00 -22.04
C VAL A 223 -50.08 -5.58 -22.61
N LEU A 224 -48.93 -4.88 -22.64
CA LEU A 224 -48.84 -3.54 -23.20
C LEU A 224 -49.13 -3.52 -24.71
N THR A 225 -48.70 -4.53 -25.45
CA THR A 225 -48.96 -4.64 -26.90
C THR A 225 -50.43 -4.86 -27.17
N VAL A 226 -51.08 -5.78 -26.44
CA VAL A 226 -52.54 -5.98 -26.57
C VAL A 226 -53.28 -4.70 -26.22
N ALA A 227 -52.92 -4.04 -25.12
CA ALA A 227 -53.52 -2.77 -24.72
C ALA A 227 -53.31 -1.69 -25.79
N TYR A 228 -52.12 -1.58 -26.37
CA TYR A 228 -51.81 -0.68 -27.48
C TYR A 228 -52.71 -0.95 -28.68
N VAL A 229 -52.76 -2.20 -29.17
CA VAL A 229 -53.59 -2.57 -30.33
C VAL A 229 -55.08 -2.28 -30.10
N THR A 230 -55.56 -2.39 -28.86
CA THR A 230 -56.97 -2.09 -28.53
C THR A 230 -57.28 -0.61 -28.35
N THR A 231 -56.30 0.21 -27.96
CA THR A 231 -56.53 1.63 -27.59
C THR A 231 -55.90 2.63 -28.55
N ASP A 232 -55.00 2.16 -29.42
CA ASP A 232 -54.12 2.95 -30.29
C ASP A 232 -53.31 4.02 -29.55
N ASN A 233 -53.01 3.77 -28.26
CA ASN A 233 -52.30 4.73 -27.42
C ASN A 233 -50.78 4.64 -27.62
N GLY A 234 -50.20 5.67 -28.25
CA GLY A 234 -48.76 5.75 -28.54
C GLY A 234 -47.84 5.63 -27.31
N LEU A 235 -48.31 6.00 -26.11
CA LEU A 235 -47.54 5.82 -24.88
C LEU A 235 -47.30 4.33 -24.57
N LEU A 236 -48.29 3.47 -24.81
CA LEU A 236 -48.17 2.03 -24.57
C LEU A 236 -47.19 1.38 -25.55
N LEU A 237 -47.21 1.81 -26.82
CA LEU A 237 -46.23 1.44 -27.83
C LEU A 237 -44.80 1.79 -27.37
N LEU A 238 -44.57 3.02 -26.92
CA LEU A 238 -43.26 3.44 -26.43
C LEU A 238 -42.81 2.68 -25.19
N CYS A 239 -43.70 2.47 -24.22
CA CYS A 239 -43.39 1.65 -23.03
C CYS A 239 -42.99 0.22 -23.42
N ALA A 240 -43.73 -0.42 -24.35
CA ALA A 240 -43.42 -1.76 -24.81
C ALA A 240 -42.04 -1.82 -25.50
N LEU A 241 -41.74 -0.89 -26.41
CA LEU A 241 -40.45 -0.81 -27.11
C LEU A 241 -39.29 -0.52 -26.16
N VAL A 242 -39.46 0.41 -25.21
CA VAL A 242 -38.43 0.72 -24.20
C VAL A 242 -38.16 -0.50 -23.32
N LEU A 243 -39.19 -1.25 -22.91
CA LEU A 243 -39.00 -2.50 -22.17
C LEU A 243 -38.24 -3.55 -22.98
N GLN A 244 -38.48 -3.66 -24.29
CA GLN A 244 -37.68 -4.55 -25.14
C GLN A 244 -36.20 -4.16 -25.18
N VAL A 245 -35.90 -2.87 -25.32
CA VAL A 245 -34.51 -2.38 -25.27
C VAL A 245 -33.89 -2.68 -23.90
N GLN A 246 -34.64 -2.48 -22.81
CA GLN A 246 -34.16 -2.83 -21.46
C GLN A 246 -33.90 -4.34 -21.32
N MET A 247 -34.78 -5.19 -21.84
CA MET A 247 -34.59 -6.65 -21.86
C MET A 247 -33.29 -7.04 -22.58
N LEU A 248 -33.01 -6.45 -23.74
CA LEU A 248 -31.77 -6.68 -24.47
C LEU A 248 -30.54 -6.20 -23.68
N GLN A 249 -30.64 -5.06 -23.00
CA GLN A 249 -29.56 -4.56 -22.13
C GLN A 249 -29.30 -5.48 -20.94
N GLN A 250 -30.33 -6.04 -20.31
CA GLN A 250 -30.21 -6.99 -19.19
C GLN A 250 -29.48 -8.28 -19.60
N LEU A 251 -29.55 -8.67 -20.87
CA LEU A 251 -28.84 -9.84 -21.39
C LEU A 251 -27.34 -9.60 -21.66
N ILE A 252 -26.86 -8.34 -21.64
CA ILE A 252 -25.44 -8.02 -21.91
C ILE A 252 -24.57 -8.45 -20.71
N PRO A 253 -23.67 -9.43 -20.85
CA PRO A 253 -22.92 -10.01 -19.73
C PRO A 253 -21.65 -9.21 -19.39
N VAL A 254 -21.69 -7.88 -19.53
CA VAL A 254 -20.56 -6.96 -19.27
C VAL A 254 -20.61 -6.42 -17.84
N VAL A 255 -21.81 -6.22 -17.31
CA VAL A 255 -22.10 -5.77 -15.93
C VAL A 255 -22.93 -6.85 -15.25
N ARG A 256 -23.12 -6.78 -13.92
CA ARG A 256 -23.91 -7.74 -13.12
C ARG A 256 -25.43 -7.61 -13.37
N PHE A 257 -25.83 -7.70 -14.62
CA PHE A 257 -27.22 -7.88 -15.07
C PHE A 257 -27.55 -9.38 -15.18
N ASP A 258 -28.79 -9.72 -15.49
CA ASP A 258 -29.27 -11.11 -15.59
C ASP A 258 -28.41 -11.96 -16.52
N GLY A 259 -28.03 -11.40 -17.68
CA GLY A 259 -27.17 -12.07 -18.66
C GLY A 259 -25.82 -12.50 -18.07
N TYR A 260 -25.27 -11.75 -17.12
CA TYR A 260 -24.06 -12.15 -16.40
C TYR A 260 -24.31 -13.40 -15.56
N TYR A 261 -25.38 -13.42 -14.76
CA TYR A 261 -25.71 -14.57 -13.91
C TYR A 261 -26.03 -15.82 -14.73
N VAL A 262 -26.82 -15.68 -15.80
CA VAL A 262 -27.08 -16.76 -16.79
C VAL A 262 -25.77 -17.33 -17.34
N VAL A 263 -24.86 -16.47 -17.79
CA VAL A 263 -23.54 -16.87 -18.30
C VAL A 263 -22.73 -17.58 -17.22
N THR A 264 -22.76 -17.12 -15.96
CA THR A 264 -22.03 -17.76 -14.86
C THR A 264 -22.57 -19.16 -14.55
N ASP A 265 -23.89 -19.34 -14.53
CA ASP A 265 -24.55 -20.61 -14.24
C ASP A 265 -24.49 -21.60 -15.41
N VAL A 266 -24.54 -21.09 -16.64
CA VAL A 266 -24.23 -21.88 -17.83
C VAL A 266 -22.76 -22.30 -17.82
N ALA A 267 -21.82 -21.43 -17.46
CA ALA A 267 -20.41 -21.82 -17.36
C ALA A 267 -20.12 -22.78 -16.20
N GLY A 268 -20.98 -22.77 -15.17
CA GLY A 268 -20.75 -23.48 -13.91
C GLY A 268 -19.59 -22.89 -13.11
N VAL A 269 -19.32 -21.59 -13.31
CA VAL A 269 -18.20 -20.89 -12.69
C VAL A 269 -18.76 -19.72 -11.87
N PRO A 270 -18.74 -19.82 -10.52
CA PRO A 270 -19.21 -18.74 -9.68
C PRO A 270 -18.27 -17.53 -9.79
N ASP A 271 -18.88 -16.34 -9.79
CA ASP A 271 -18.26 -15.01 -9.79
C ASP A 271 -17.10 -14.85 -10.80
N LEU A 272 -17.45 -14.65 -12.08
CA LEU A 272 -16.48 -14.44 -13.16
C LEU A 272 -15.56 -13.23 -12.91
N PHE A 273 -16.07 -12.16 -12.28
CA PHE A 273 -15.27 -10.97 -11.96
C PHE A 273 -14.10 -11.28 -11.02
N ALA A 274 -14.28 -12.19 -10.06
CA ALA A 274 -13.20 -12.62 -9.16
C ALA A 274 -12.07 -13.34 -9.92
N ARG A 275 -12.34 -13.84 -11.13
CA ARG A 275 -11.38 -14.58 -11.97
C ARG A 275 -10.66 -13.72 -13.00
N VAL A 276 -11.07 -12.48 -13.22
CA VAL A 276 -10.42 -11.54 -14.16
C VAL A 276 -8.93 -11.42 -13.85
N GLY A 277 -8.57 -11.14 -12.59
CA GLY A 277 -7.16 -11.00 -12.17
C GLY A 277 -6.31 -12.27 -12.39
N PRO A 278 -6.74 -13.44 -11.88
CA PRO A 278 -6.10 -14.73 -12.14
C PRO A 278 -5.92 -15.06 -13.62
N VAL A 279 -6.95 -14.82 -14.45
CA VAL A 279 -6.90 -15.09 -15.90
C VAL A 279 -5.91 -14.16 -16.60
N LEU A 280 -5.98 -12.85 -16.37
CA LEU A 280 -5.04 -11.89 -16.96
C LEU A 280 -3.59 -12.18 -16.58
N ARG A 281 -3.34 -12.69 -15.36
CA ARG A 281 -2.00 -13.13 -14.94
C ARG A 281 -1.56 -14.40 -15.66
N SER A 282 -2.47 -15.34 -15.88
CA SER A 282 -2.20 -16.61 -16.59
C SER A 282 -2.00 -16.43 -18.10
N LEU A 283 -2.49 -15.33 -18.68
CA LEU A 283 -2.27 -14.97 -20.08
C LEU A 283 -0.93 -14.26 -20.33
N ARG A 284 -0.16 -13.92 -19.28
CA ARG A 284 1.16 -13.29 -19.45
C ARG A 284 2.21 -14.32 -19.86
N PRO A 285 2.95 -14.09 -20.97
CA PRO A 285 4.03 -14.98 -21.37
C PRO A 285 5.08 -15.13 -20.25
N GLY A 286 5.53 -16.36 -19.99
CA GLY A 286 6.61 -16.66 -19.05
C GLY A 286 6.22 -16.77 -17.57
N HIS A 287 4.93 -16.67 -17.21
CA HIS A 287 4.46 -16.87 -15.83
C HIS A 287 3.62 -18.16 -15.68
N PRO A 288 3.74 -18.89 -14.56
CA PRO A 288 2.89 -20.04 -14.30
C PRO A 288 1.43 -19.61 -14.16
N ALA A 289 0.51 -20.41 -14.71
CA ALA A 289 -0.92 -20.17 -14.62
C ALA A 289 -1.39 -20.23 -13.16
N ASP A 290 -2.32 -19.34 -12.80
CA ASP A 290 -2.86 -19.28 -11.44
C ASP A 290 -3.67 -20.56 -11.13
N PRO A 291 -3.49 -21.19 -9.94
CA PRO A 291 -4.22 -22.39 -9.52
C PRO A 291 -5.74 -22.29 -9.71
N ARG A 292 -6.32 -21.10 -9.43
CA ARG A 292 -7.77 -20.84 -9.55
C ARG A 292 -8.29 -20.93 -10.99
N VAL A 293 -7.40 -20.91 -11.98
CA VAL A 293 -7.71 -21.03 -13.42
C VAL A 293 -7.39 -22.43 -13.91
N THR A 294 -6.35 -23.08 -13.39
CA THR A 294 -5.97 -24.46 -13.78
C THR A 294 -6.90 -25.52 -13.21
N GLU A 295 -7.51 -25.28 -12.04
CA GLU A 295 -8.51 -26.16 -11.41
C GLU A 295 -9.85 -26.21 -12.18
N LEU A 296 -10.07 -25.28 -13.11
CA LEU A 296 -11.28 -25.25 -13.92
C LEU A 296 -11.26 -26.31 -15.03
N ARG A 297 -12.45 -26.84 -15.35
CA ARG A 297 -12.63 -27.70 -16.52
C ARG A 297 -12.15 -26.99 -17.80
N PRO A 298 -11.56 -27.69 -18.78
CA PRO A 298 -10.97 -27.07 -19.97
C PRO A 298 -11.92 -26.15 -20.75
N TYR A 299 -13.19 -26.57 -20.89
CA TYR A 299 -14.24 -25.75 -21.52
C TYR A 299 -14.49 -24.46 -20.73
N ALA A 300 -14.72 -24.57 -19.42
CA ALA A 300 -14.95 -23.43 -18.54
C ALA A 300 -13.77 -22.45 -18.56
N ARG A 301 -12.53 -22.96 -18.56
CA ARG A 301 -11.33 -22.13 -18.68
C ARG A 301 -11.28 -21.32 -19.97
N ARG A 302 -11.54 -21.94 -21.13
CA ARG A 302 -11.58 -21.24 -22.43
C ARG A 302 -12.69 -20.19 -22.47
N PHE A 303 -13.85 -20.54 -21.93
CA PHE A 303 -15.00 -19.65 -21.85
C PHE A 303 -14.69 -18.40 -21.00
N VAL A 304 -14.21 -18.58 -19.77
CA VAL A 304 -13.85 -17.45 -18.89
C VAL A 304 -12.74 -16.61 -19.52
N ALA A 305 -11.73 -17.23 -20.14
CA ALA A 305 -10.67 -16.50 -20.83
C ALA A 305 -11.21 -15.65 -22.00
N GLY A 306 -12.07 -16.22 -22.84
CA GLY A 306 -12.71 -15.50 -23.93
C GLY A 306 -13.58 -14.35 -23.43
N TRP A 307 -14.39 -14.58 -22.40
CA TRP A 307 -15.20 -13.54 -21.76
C TRP A 307 -14.33 -12.40 -21.21
N VAL A 308 -13.24 -12.71 -20.50
CA VAL A 308 -12.28 -11.71 -19.98
C VAL A 308 -11.66 -10.89 -21.11
N LEU A 309 -11.27 -11.54 -22.21
CA LEU A 309 -10.68 -10.87 -23.38
C LEU A 309 -11.64 -9.94 -24.12
N VAL A 310 -12.96 -10.13 -23.98
CA VAL A 310 -13.97 -9.24 -24.55
C VAL A 310 -14.37 -8.14 -23.56
N VAL A 311 -14.70 -8.53 -22.32
CA VAL A 311 -15.28 -7.61 -21.33
C VAL A 311 -14.26 -6.61 -20.79
N VAL A 312 -13.01 -7.02 -20.55
CA VAL A 312 -12.00 -6.09 -20.00
C VAL A 312 -11.70 -4.95 -20.97
N PRO A 313 -11.44 -5.18 -22.28
CA PRO A 313 -11.28 -4.09 -23.24
C PRO A 313 -12.52 -3.21 -23.39
N VAL A 314 -13.73 -3.79 -23.42
CA VAL A 314 -14.98 -3.03 -23.51
C VAL A 314 -15.14 -2.10 -22.30
N LEU A 315 -14.92 -2.62 -21.08
CA LEU A 315 -14.98 -1.80 -19.87
C LEU A 315 -13.89 -0.73 -19.83
N ALA A 316 -12.66 -1.07 -20.24
CA ALA A 316 -11.56 -0.11 -20.31
C ALA A 316 -11.85 1.01 -21.32
N PHE A 317 -12.39 0.67 -22.48
CA PHE A 317 -12.85 1.62 -23.49
C PHE A 317 -13.97 2.49 -22.95
N ALA A 318 -14.99 1.91 -22.31
CA ALA A 318 -16.11 2.66 -21.72
C ALA A 318 -15.62 3.66 -20.67
N VAL A 319 -14.75 3.24 -19.74
CA VAL A 319 -14.17 4.13 -18.73
C VAL A 319 -13.33 5.23 -19.39
N GLY A 320 -12.49 4.88 -20.37
CA GLY A 320 -11.68 5.84 -21.12
C GLY A 320 -12.54 6.87 -21.87
N TRP A 321 -13.60 6.42 -22.53
CA TRP A 321 -14.58 7.25 -23.23
C TRP A 321 -15.29 8.21 -22.27
N THR A 322 -15.74 7.73 -21.11
CA THR A 322 -16.37 8.56 -20.08
C THR A 322 -15.42 9.62 -19.54
N VAL A 323 -14.16 9.26 -19.25
CA VAL A 323 -13.15 10.21 -18.79
C VAL A 323 -12.85 11.27 -19.86
N TRP A 324 -12.75 10.85 -21.12
CA TRP A 324 -12.51 11.75 -22.26
C TRP A 324 -13.64 12.77 -22.44
N HIS A 325 -14.90 12.36 -22.32
CA HIS A 325 -16.07 13.23 -22.48
C HIS A 325 -16.51 13.95 -21.20
N LEU A 326 -15.83 13.72 -20.08
CA LEU A 326 -16.16 14.37 -18.80
C LEU A 326 -16.20 15.91 -18.88
N PRO A 327 -15.29 16.61 -19.60
CA PRO A 327 -15.37 18.06 -19.75
C PRO A 327 -16.67 18.50 -20.43
N GLU A 328 -17.08 17.79 -21.48
CA GLU A 328 -18.32 18.11 -22.20
C GLU A 328 -19.56 17.83 -21.34
N PHE A 329 -19.60 16.69 -20.62
CA PHE A 329 -20.70 16.39 -19.70
C PHE A 329 -20.82 17.43 -18.59
N THR A 330 -19.70 17.89 -18.02
CA THR A 330 -19.72 18.93 -16.98
C THR A 330 -20.14 20.29 -17.53
N ALA A 331 -19.75 20.62 -18.77
CA ALA A 331 -20.17 21.86 -19.43
C ALA A 331 -21.68 21.85 -19.70
N ARG A 332 -22.21 20.78 -20.31
CA ARG A 332 -23.65 20.64 -20.59
C ARG A 332 -24.50 20.59 -19.32
N ALA A 333 -24.03 19.90 -18.28
CA ALA A 333 -24.71 19.88 -17.00
C ALA A 333 -24.75 21.27 -16.35
N ARG A 334 -23.66 22.04 -16.41
CA ARG A 334 -23.62 23.42 -15.92
C ARG A 334 -24.62 24.31 -16.65
N GLU A 335 -24.72 24.16 -17.97
CA GLU A 335 -25.69 24.90 -18.77
C GLU A 335 -27.13 24.50 -18.44
N GLY A 336 -27.43 23.20 -18.35
CA GLY A 336 -28.75 22.69 -17.95
C GLY A 336 -29.15 23.17 -16.55
N ILE A 337 -28.22 23.18 -15.59
CA ILE A 337 -28.48 23.71 -14.23
C ILE A 337 -28.82 25.20 -14.28
N ARG A 338 -28.06 26.01 -15.06
CA ARG A 338 -28.37 27.44 -15.21
C ARG A 338 -29.76 27.67 -15.79
N LEU A 339 -30.15 26.91 -16.80
CA LEU A 339 -31.49 27.00 -17.40
C LEU A 339 -32.58 26.68 -16.36
N GLN A 340 -32.41 25.62 -15.57
CA GLN A 340 -33.38 25.25 -14.53
C GLN A 340 -33.40 26.25 -13.37
N GLN A 341 -32.27 26.88 -13.04
CA GLN A 341 -32.22 28.00 -12.09
C GLN A 341 -33.06 29.18 -12.58
N THR A 342 -32.95 29.56 -13.86
CA THR A 342 -33.79 30.61 -14.44
C THR A 342 -35.29 30.26 -14.41
N VAL A 343 -35.65 29.00 -14.70
CA VAL A 343 -37.05 28.53 -14.58
C VAL A 343 -37.54 28.63 -13.13
N PHE A 344 -36.71 28.26 -12.16
CA PHE A 344 -37.03 28.38 -10.75
C PHE A 344 -37.24 29.84 -10.32
N ASP A 345 -36.34 30.73 -10.72
CA ASP A 345 -36.42 32.17 -10.38
C ASP A 345 -37.69 32.81 -10.95
N LEU A 346 -38.02 32.49 -12.22
CA LEU A 346 -39.26 32.97 -12.84
C LEU A 346 -40.51 32.41 -12.13
N ALA A 347 -40.52 31.11 -11.84
CA ALA A 347 -41.63 30.46 -11.13
C ALA A 347 -41.81 31.02 -9.70
N TRP A 348 -40.71 31.40 -9.04
CA TRP A 348 -40.73 32.05 -7.74
C TRP A 348 -41.45 33.41 -7.77
N GLU A 349 -41.19 34.23 -8.80
CA GLU A 349 -41.83 35.53 -8.97
C GLU A 349 -43.36 35.41 -9.12
N ILE A 350 -43.82 34.43 -9.90
CA ILE A 350 -45.26 34.20 -10.16
C ILE A 350 -45.94 33.24 -9.15
N ARG A 351 -45.21 32.76 -8.13
CA ARG A 351 -45.69 31.80 -7.11
C ARG A 351 -46.20 30.47 -7.68
N ASP A 352 -45.60 29.99 -8.77
CA ASP A 352 -45.89 28.70 -9.38
C ASP A 352 -45.08 27.58 -8.68
N TRP A 353 -45.66 27.05 -7.59
CA TRP A 353 -45.03 25.99 -6.79
C TRP A 353 -44.74 24.70 -7.57
N PRO A 354 -45.65 24.19 -8.45
CA PRO A 354 -45.35 23.05 -9.31
C PRO A 354 -44.09 23.23 -10.15
N ALA A 355 -43.94 24.37 -10.83
CA ALA A 355 -42.79 24.65 -11.67
C ALA A 355 -41.48 24.75 -10.85
N MET A 356 -41.54 25.35 -9.66
CA MET A 356 -40.40 25.40 -8.74
C MET A 356 -39.93 24.00 -8.31
N VAL A 357 -40.87 23.14 -7.90
CA VAL A 357 -40.55 21.76 -7.49
C VAL A 357 -39.95 20.98 -8.66
N LEU A 358 -40.52 21.14 -9.87
CA LEU A 358 -40.03 20.50 -11.07
C LEU A 358 -38.61 20.95 -11.43
N ALA A 359 -38.29 22.24 -11.29
CA ALA A 359 -36.95 22.77 -11.53
C ALA A 359 -35.92 22.19 -10.54
N VAL A 360 -36.26 22.08 -9.25
CA VAL A 360 -35.40 21.46 -8.23
C VAL A 360 -35.14 19.98 -8.56
N ILE A 361 -36.19 19.24 -8.90
CA ILE A 361 -36.07 17.82 -9.31
C ILE A 361 -35.19 17.71 -10.56
N SER A 362 -35.37 18.59 -11.54
CA SER A 362 -34.57 18.61 -12.78
C SER A 362 -33.09 18.88 -12.51
N ILE A 363 -32.76 19.83 -11.63
CA ILE A 363 -31.38 20.09 -11.20
C ILE A 363 -30.79 18.83 -10.53
N ALA A 364 -31.54 18.18 -9.64
CA ALA A 364 -31.09 16.95 -8.98
C ALA A 364 -30.84 15.83 -9.99
N LEU A 365 -31.72 15.66 -10.98
CA LEU A 365 -31.56 14.67 -12.05
C LEU A 365 -30.35 14.96 -12.95
N ILE A 366 -30.04 16.22 -13.23
CA ILE A 366 -28.84 16.61 -13.99
C ILE A 366 -27.55 16.31 -13.20
N LEU A 367 -27.58 16.50 -11.87
CA LEU A 367 -26.44 16.23 -10.99
C LEU A 367 -26.19 14.73 -10.79
N LEU A 368 -27.23 13.90 -10.82
CA LEU A 368 -27.13 12.48 -10.49
C LEU A 368 -26.11 11.70 -11.34
N PRO A 369 -26.07 11.82 -12.70
CA PRO A 369 -25.03 11.17 -13.51
C PRO A 369 -23.61 11.65 -13.18
N LEU A 370 -23.42 12.94 -12.88
CA LEU A 370 -22.11 13.48 -12.51
C LEU A 370 -21.61 12.88 -11.19
N VAL A 371 -22.49 12.77 -10.20
CA VAL A 371 -22.18 12.09 -8.93
C VAL A 371 -21.86 10.61 -9.19
N GLY A 372 -22.61 9.95 -10.07
CA GLY A 372 -22.36 8.57 -10.47
C GLY A 372 -20.97 8.36 -11.06
N VAL A 373 -20.56 9.22 -12.02
CA VAL A 373 -19.23 9.19 -12.61
C VAL A 373 -18.15 9.48 -11.56
N ALA A 374 -18.36 10.47 -10.68
CA ALA A 374 -17.40 10.79 -9.63
C ALA A 374 -17.18 9.62 -8.66
N VAL A 375 -18.26 8.96 -8.21
CA VAL A 375 -18.20 7.77 -7.34
C VAL A 375 -17.49 6.61 -8.04
N LEU A 376 -17.78 6.37 -9.32
CA LEU A 376 -17.13 5.32 -10.10
C LEU A 376 -15.61 5.55 -10.19
N LEU A 377 -15.19 6.76 -10.56
CA LEU A 377 -13.78 7.13 -10.68
C LEU A 377 -13.06 7.04 -9.31
N TRP A 378 -13.71 7.49 -8.24
CA TRP A 378 -13.20 7.35 -6.88
C TRP A 378 -12.97 5.88 -6.49
N ARG A 379 -13.96 5.01 -6.73
CA ARG A 379 -13.85 3.57 -6.42
C ARG A 379 -12.74 2.90 -7.24
N LEU A 380 -12.58 3.25 -8.51
CA LEU A 380 -11.50 2.75 -9.36
C LEU A 380 -10.12 3.21 -8.84
N ALA A 381 -9.98 4.48 -8.46
CA ALA A 381 -8.75 5.01 -7.89
C ALA A 381 -8.41 4.33 -6.55
N ALA A 382 -9.39 4.16 -5.67
CA ALA A 382 -9.21 3.47 -4.39
C ALA A 382 -8.77 2.00 -4.57
N SER A 383 -9.37 1.30 -5.54
CA SER A 383 -8.98 -0.07 -5.89
C SER A 383 -7.54 -0.15 -6.41
N LEU A 384 -7.14 0.78 -7.28
CA LEU A 384 -5.78 0.87 -7.80
C LEU A 384 -4.75 1.13 -6.69
N VAL A 385 -5.05 2.05 -5.76
CA VAL A 385 -4.19 2.34 -4.60
C VAL A 385 -4.05 1.11 -3.70
N GLY A 386 -5.14 0.39 -3.43
CA GLY A 386 -5.11 -0.86 -2.68
C GLY A 386 -4.27 -1.95 -3.36
N PHE A 387 -4.39 -2.09 -4.68
CA PHE A 387 -3.59 -3.02 -5.47
C PHE A 387 -2.08 -2.66 -5.46
N VAL A 388 -1.74 -1.38 -5.58
CA VAL A 388 -0.34 -0.92 -5.51
C VAL A 388 0.23 -1.18 -4.11
N ARG A 389 -0.51 -0.86 -3.05
CA ARG A 389 -0.10 -1.10 -1.66
C ARG A 389 0.19 -2.58 -1.39
N THR A 390 -0.73 -3.47 -1.75
CA THR A 390 -0.56 -4.93 -1.57
C THR A 390 0.63 -5.46 -2.37
N ARG A 391 0.86 -4.96 -3.59
CA ARG A 391 2.03 -5.35 -4.38
C ARG A 391 3.36 -4.86 -3.79
N MET A 392 3.37 -3.65 -3.22
CA MET A 392 4.56 -3.12 -2.54
C MET A 392 4.86 -3.91 -1.26
N ALA A 393 3.83 -4.27 -0.48
CA ALA A 393 3.95 -5.12 0.70
C ALA A 393 4.45 -6.54 0.33
N ALA A 394 3.90 -7.16 -0.71
CA ALA A 394 4.34 -8.48 -1.17
C ALA A 394 5.79 -8.47 -1.69
N ARG A 395 6.23 -7.37 -2.33
CA ARG A 395 7.63 -7.19 -2.75
C ARG A 395 8.56 -6.97 -1.56
N ALA A 396 8.12 -6.25 -0.53
CA ALA A 396 8.89 -6.07 0.70
C ALA A 396 9.06 -7.43 1.42
N ALA A 397 7.97 -8.18 1.60
CA ALA A 397 8.00 -9.50 2.21
C ALA A 397 8.86 -10.52 1.42
N ALA A 398 8.77 -10.54 0.09
CA ALA A 398 9.61 -11.41 -0.75
C ALA A 398 11.10 -11.00 -0.76
N TRP A 399 11.42 -9.78 -0.34
CA TRP A 399 12.79 -9.33 -0.16
C TRP A 399 13.31 -9.75 1.22
N GLU A 400 12.46 -9.67 2.25
CA GLU A 400 12.73 -10.09 3.63
C GLU A 400 12.99 -11.61 3.74
N ASP A 401 12.20 -12.42 3.02
CA ASP A 401 12.34 -13.88 2.92
C ASP A 401 13.62 -14.33 2.18
N ARG A 402 14.22 -13.44 1.38
CA ARG A 402 15.52 -13.67 0.70
C ARG A 402 16.73 -13.28 1.53
N THR A 403 16.54 -12.50 2.59
CA THR A 403 17.64 -11.96 3.42
C THR A 403 17.87 -12.72 4.73
N LEU A 404 16.95 -13.59 5.15
CA LEU A 404 17.07 -14.39 6.37
C LEU A 404 16.70 -15.87 6.09
N PRO A 405 17.67 -16.73 5.70
CA PRO A 405 17.41 -18.16 5.66
C PRO A 405 17.40 -18.71 7.09
N GLY A 406 16.24 -19.15 7.59
CA GLY A 406 16.19 -20.12 8.68
C GLY A 406 15.65 -19.68 10.05
N LEU A 407 14.68 -18.77 10.12
CA LEU A 407 13.85 -18.65 11.33
C LEU A 407 12.40 -19.00 11.03
N ASP A 408 12.02 -20.23 11.38
CA ASP A 408 10.62 -20.67 11.40
C ASP A 408 9.93 -20.05 12.61
N VAL A 409 9.33 -18.88 12.41
CA VAL A 409 8.59 -18.16 13.47
C VAL A 409 7.16 -18.68 13.63
N ARG A 410 6.80 -19.84 13.04
CA ARG A 410 5.42 -20.38 13.09
C ARG A 410 5.04 -21.09 14.39
N GLY A 411 5.87 -21.03 15.43
CA GLY A 411 5.62 -21.74 16.71
C GLY A 411 5.52 -20.87 17.97
N ILE A 412 5.76 -19.56 17.91
CA ILE A 412 5.77 -18.73 19.13
C ILE A 412 4.39 -18.10 19.31
N ALA A 413 3.53 -18.77 20.08
CA ALA A 413 2.32 -18.17 20.60
C ALA A 413 2.71 -17.03 21.55
N PHE A 414 2.49 -15.77 21.14
CA PHE A 414 2.51 -14.64 22.05
C PHE A 414 1.29 -14.77 22.96
N THR A 415 1.50 -15.22 24.19
CA THR A 415 0.55 -14.97 25.27
C THR A 415 0.62 -13.47 25.58
N ASP A 416 -0.46 -12.75 25.33
CA ASP A 416 -0.55 -11.34 25.72
C ASP A 416 -0.30 -11.23 27.24
N PRO A 417 0.68 -10.43 27.69
CA PRO A 417 0.88 -10.22 29.11
C PRO A 417 -0.35 -9.50 29.69
N PRO A 418 -0.69 -9.73 30.97
CA PRO A 418 -1.79 -9.03 31.63
C PRO A 418 -1.59 -7.51 31.51
N PRO A 419 -2.68 -6.72 31.43
CA PRO A 419 -2.57 -5.27 31.24
C PRO A 419 -1.74 -4.66 32.37
N ALA A 420 -0.58 -4.10 32.03
CA ALA A 420 0.31 -3.46 32.98
C ALA A 420 -0.40 -2.27 33.62
N VAL A 421 -0.36 -2.21 34.96
CA VAL A 421 -0.84 -1.04 35.71
C VAL A 421 0.15 0.09 35.43
N LEU A 422 -0.26 1.07 34.63
CA LEU A 422 0.57 2.21 34.26
C LEU A 422 0.93 3.04 35.51
N SER A 423 2.21 3.30 35.70
CA SER A 423 2.79 4.14 36.74
C SER A 423 2.95 5.59 36.24
N ALA A 424 3.30 6.50 37.16
CA ALA A 424 3.60 7.89 36.78
C ALA A 424 4.77 8.02 35.78
N ALA A 425 5.70 7.06 35.76
CA ALA A 425 6.81 7.02 34.81
C ALA A 425 6.35 6.66 33.38
N ASP A 426 5.15 6.07 33.24
CA ASP A 426 4.60 5.66 31.95
C ASP A 426 3.85 6.80 31.23
N PHE A 427 3.76 7.99 31.85
CA PHE A 427 3.26 9.22 31.22
C PHE A 427 4.29 9.82 30.24
N THR A 428 4.69 9.03 29.24
CA THR A 428 5.52 9.49 28.12
C THR A 428 4.66 9.65 26.87
N ASP A 429 5.02 10.59 25.99
CA ASP A 429 4.29 10.84 24.74
C ASP A 429 4.15 9.57 23.87
N SER A 430 5.13 8.68 23.92
CA SER A 430 5.14 7.41 23.18
C SER A 430 4.12 6.39 23.69
N ILE A 431 3.77 6.45 24.98
CA ILE A 431 2.82 5.53 25.64
C ILE A 431 1.42 6.18 25.67
N MET A 432 1.35 7.47 25.99
CA MET A 432 0.10 8.22 26.14
C MET A 432 -0.51 8.64 24.81
N TYR A 433 0.31 8.82 23.77
CA TYR A 433 -0.16 9.17 22.44
C TYR A 433 0.32 8.18 21.39
N ARG A 434 -0.59 7.82 20.50
CA ARG A 434 -0.26 6.98 19.35
C ARG A 434 0.78 7.72 18.52
N SER A 435 1.99 7.17 18.42
CA SER A 435 3.07 7.75 17.62
C SER A 435 2.57 7.96 16.19
N ARG A 436 2.46 9.22 15.75
CA ARG A 436 2.04 9.51 14.39
C ARG A 436 3.14 9.08 13.42
N PRO A 437 2.83 8.32 12.36
CA PRO A 437 3.82 7.95 11.37
C PRO A 437 4.43 9.23 10.79
N PRO A 438 5.76 9.29 10.63
CA PRO A 438 6.40 10.54 10.29
C PRO A 438 6.00 10.96 8.88
N ALA A 439 5.85 12.27 8.65
CA ALA A 439 5.40 12.80 7.36
C ALA A 439 6.48 12.60 6.26
N PRO A 440 6.08 12.46 4.98
CA PRO A 440 7.01 12.51 3.86
C PRO A 440 7.65 13.89 3.78
N GLY A 441 8.94 13.93 3.48
CA GLY A 441 9.71 15.18 3.42
C GLY A 441 9.73 15.84 2.05
N ARG A 442 9.69 15.05 0.94
CA ARG A 442 9.80 15.58 -0.44
C ARG A 442 9.07 14.75 -1.48
N GLY A 443 8.94 15.30 -2.69
CA GLY A 443 8.41 14.64 -3.89
C GLY A 443 6.88 14.54 -3.94
N TRP A 444 6.35 13.71 -4.84
CA TRP A 444 4.90 13.56 -5.02
C TRP A 444 4.18 13.09 -3.76
N ARG A 445 4.85 12.31 -2.90
CA ARG A 445 4.31 11.87 -1.60
C ARG A 445 4.07 13.05 -0.66
N ARG A 446 4.97 14.03 -0.66
CA ARG A 446 4.81 15.29 0.07
C ARG A 446 3.69 16.13 -0.55
N ALA A 447 3.63 16.23 -1.88
CA ALA A 447 2.54 16.93 -2.57
C ALA A 447 1.15 16.33 -2.28
N VAL A 448 1.05 15.01 -2.16
CA VAL A 448 -0.19 14.32 -1.72
C VAL A 448 -0.50 14.61 -0.25
N TYR A 449 0.51 14.59 0.62
CA TYR A 449 0.33 14.91 2.04
C TYR A 449 -0.16 16.36 2.23
N ASP A 450 0.49 17.33 1.57
CA ASP A 450 0.12 18.75 1.65
C ASP A 450 -1.22 19.02 0.95
N GLY A 451 -1.41 18.48 -0.27
CA GLY A 451 -2.63 18.67 -1.06
C GLY A 451 -3.87 17.98 -0.48
N SER A 452 -3.71 16.98 0.40
CA SER A 452 -4.81 16.36 1.14
C SER A 452 -5.14 17.05 2.47
N GLY A 453 -4.53 18.22 2.75
CA GLY A 453 -4.69 18.89 4.04
C GLY A 453 -4.14 18.06 5.21
N HIS A 454 -3.06 17.32 4.97
CA HIS A 454 -2.41 16.38 5.90
C HIS A 454 -3.26 15.17 6.32
N LEU A 455 -4.41 14.94 5.67
CA LEU A 455 -5.29 13.80 5.96
C LEU A 455 -4.72 12.47 5.44
N VAL A 456 -3.95 12.50 4.34
CA VAL A 456 -3.37 11.31 3.72
C VAL A 456 -1.86 11.32 3.89
N ASN A 457 -1.34 10.52 4.82
CA ASN A 457 0.09 10.32 5.01
C ASN A 457 0.58 9.03 4.30
N PRO A 458 1.16 9.12 3.08
CA PRO A 458 1.74 7.97 2.39
C PRO A 458 3.05 7.47 3.03
N GLY A 459 3.58 8.18 4.03
CA GLY A 459 4.85 7.90 4.70
C GLY A 459 6.08 8.26 3.87
N PRO A 460 7.26 8.37 4.50
CA PRO A 460 8.53 8.62 3.82
C PRO A 460 8.85 7.52 2.80
N SER A 461 9.61 7.88 1.77
CA SER A 461 10.13 6.89 0.80
C SER A 461 11.14 5.93 1.44
N ALA A 462 11.38 4.75 0.87
CA ALA A 462 12.39 3.81 1.39
C ALA A 462 13.79 4.45 1.48
N VAL A 463 14.14 5.30 0.50
CA VAL A 463 15.40 6.07 0.51
C VAL A 463 15.41 7.08 1.67
N GLU A 464 14.28 7.74 1.91
CA GLU A 464 14.15 8.70 3.01
C GLU A 464 14.14 8.01 4.39
N GLN A 465 13.51 6.84 4.51
CA GLN A 465 13.58 6.00 5.69
C GLN A 465 15.01 5.55 5.98
N ARG A 466 15.73 5.06 4.96
CA ARG A 466 17.13 4.66 5.11
C ARG A 466 18.01 5.83 5.54
N ARG A 467 17.79 7.01 4.97
CA ARG A 467 18.53 8.22 5.36
C ARG A 467 18.24 8.62 6.81
N ARG A 468 16.98 8.64 7.22
CA ARG A 468 16.59 8.93 8.61
C ARG A 468 17.17 7.93 9.58
N GLU A 469 17.24 6.66 9.19
CA GLU A 469 17.86 5.61 10.01
C GLU A 469 19.37 5.82 10.17
N LEU A 470 20.08 6.19 9.10
CA LEU A 470 21.50 6.55 9.19
C LEU A 470 21.70 7.81 10.05
N GLU A 471 20.88 8.84 9.88
CA GLU A 471 20.92 10.05 10.71
C GLU A 471 20.62 9.74 12.19
N ARG A 472 19.70 8.81 12.48
CA ARG A 472 19.40 8.33 13.84
C ARG A 472 20.60 7.64 14.47
N ARG A 473 21.24 6.71 13.75
CA ARG A 473 22.46 6.01 14.18
C ARG A 473 23.64 6.96 14.37
N LEU A 474 23.78 7.93 13.48
CA LEU A 474 24.80 8.98 13.60
C LEU A 474 24.63 9.81 14.87
N ARG A 475 23.40 10.00 15.35
CA ARG A 475 23.03 10.77 16.55
C ARG A 475 23.03 9.96 17.84
N THR A 476 23.54 8.73 17.83
CA THR A 476 23.71 7.92 19.06
C THR A 476 24.44 8.74 20.12
N PRO A 477 23.87 8.97 21.31
CA PRO A 477 24.52 9.75 22.37
C PRO A 477 25.92 9.22 22.68
N ILE A 478 26.86 10.12 22.99
CA ILE A 478 28.19 9.76 23.46
C ILE A 478 28.25 10.03 24.97
N THR A 479 28.56 9.01 25.75
CA THR A 479 28.92 9.20 27.16
C THR A 479 30.41 9.58 27.26
N GLY A 480 30.71 10.77 27.78
CA GLY A 480 32.09 11.29 27.83
C GLY A 480 32.58 11.84 26.49
N SER A 481 33.76 11.38 26.05
CA SER A 481 34.40 11.72 24.79
C SER A 481 34.74 10.48 23.97
N ARG A 482 34.86 10.63 22.65
CA ARG A 482 35.27 9.56 21.71
C ARG A 482 36.36 10.06 20.78
N ARG A 483 37.39 9.25 20.59
CA ARG A 483 38.60 9.54 19.81
C ARG A 483 38.61 8.66 18.57
N VAL A 484 38.41 9.30 17.41
CA VAL A 484 38.37 8.64 16.11
C VAL A 484 39.64 8.99 15.35
N VAL A 485 40.51 8.01 15.16
CA VAL A 485 41.78 8.17 14.45
C VAL A 485 41.58 7.86 12.98
N VAL A 486 41.84 8.84 12.11
CA VAL A 486 41.79 8.67 10.66
C VAL A 486 43.20 8.44 10.14
N MET A 487 43.43 7.32 9.47
CA MET A 487 44.78 6.89 9.08
C MET A 487 44.86 6.31 7.67
N SER A 488 46.07 6.28 7.13
CA SER A 488 46.38 5.64 5.86
C SER A 488 47.85 5.23 5.76
N ARG A 489 48.15 4.17 4.98
CA ARG A 489 49.53 3.71 4.76
C ARG A 489 50.31 4.64 3.80
N LYS A 490 49.64 5.29 2.85
CA LYS A 490 50.29 6.00 1.73
C LYS A 490 49.77 7.44 1.65
N GLY A 491 50.65 8.38 1.32
CA GLY A 491 50.27 9.77 1.07
C GLY A 491 49.31 9.92 -0.10
N GLY A 492 48.47 10.95 -0.05
CA GLY A 492 47.60 11.34 -1.16
C GLY A 492 46.36 10.49 -1.38
N VAL A 493 45.94 9.63 -0.44
CA VAL A 493 44.68 8.84 -0.55
C VAL A 493 43.40 9.62 -0.19
N GLY A 494 43.55 10.88 0.26
CA GLY A 494 42.45 11.73 0.72
C GLY A 494 42.11 11.59 2.20
N LYS A 495 43.07 11.16 3.04
CA LYS A 495 42.91 11.02 4.49
C LYS A 495 42.35 12.30 5.14
N THR A 496 43.08 13.41 5.03
CA THR A 496 42.67 14.72 5.57
C THR A 496 41.30 15.17 5.04
N THR A 497 41.03 14.91 3.76
CA THR A 497 39.72 15.19 3.15
C THR A 497 38.59 14.40 3.81
N ILE A 498 38.81 13.11 4.09
CA ILE A 498 37.83 12.27 4.80
C ILE A 498 37.71 12.70 6.27
N SER A 499 38.81 13.05 6.95
CA SER A 499 38.79 13.54 8.34
C SER A 499 37.92 14.79 8.49
N LEU A 500 38.11 15.77 7.60
CA LEU A 500 37.32 17.00 7.59
C LEU A 500 35.86 16.75 7.20
N ALA A 501 35.62 15.95 6.16
CA ALA A 501 34.27 15.63 5.72
C ALA A 501 33.49 14.84 6.78
N LEU A 502 34.16 13.93 7.50
CA LEU A 502 33.60 13.16 8.61
C LEU A 502 33.29 14.07 9.80
N GLY A 503 34.26 14.89 10.24
CA GLY A 503 34.09 15.85 11.33
C GLY A 503 32.95 16.84 11.04
N SER A 504 32.92 17.41 9.82
CA SER A 504 31.86 18.32 9.37
C SER A 504 30.50 17.64 9.35
N THR A 505 30.43 16.38 8.90
CA THR A 505 29.18 15.62 8.90
C THR A 505 28.66 15.40 10.32
N PHE A 506 29.55 15.10 11.27
CA PHE A 506 29.18 14.99 12.68
C PHE A 506 28.76 16.34 13.27
N ALA A 507 29.51 17.42 13.04
CA ALA A 507 29.20 18.75 13.56
C ALA A 507 27.86 19.32 13.03
N MET A 508 27.51 19.02 11.78
CA MET A 508 26.23 19.45 11.18
C MET A 508 25.03 18.65 11.68
N LEU A 509 25.21 17.35 11.93
CA LEU A 509 24.10 16.43 12.17
C LEU A 509 23.93 16.04 13.65
N ARG A 510 24.99 16.18 14.47
CA ARG A 510 24.95 16.08 15.92
C ARG A 510 24.81 17.46 16.56
N GLY A 511 24.30 17.50 17.78
CA GLY A 511 24.27 18.72 18.61
C GLY A 511 25.48 18.87 19.52
N ASP A 512 26.45 17.97 19.42
CA ASP A 512 27.59 17.86 20.34
C ASP A 512 28.79 18.68 19.86
N ARG A 513 29.76 18.88 20.75
CA ARG A 513 31.02 19.54 20.40
C ARG A 513 31.95 18.56 19.70
N VAL A 514 32.29 18.87 18.45
CA VAL A 514 33.16 18.06 17.58
C VAL A 514 34.40 18.88 17.19
N ILE A 515 35.58 18.30 17.38
CA ILE A 515 36.86 18.89 16.95
C ILE A 515 37.60 17.95 16.01
N ALA A 516 38.22 18.50 14.98
CA ALA A 516 39.22 17.82 14.17
C ALA A 516 40.61 18.36 14.50
N VAL A 517 41.57 17.46 14.71
CA VAL A 517 42.94 17.81 15.09
C VAL A 517 43.87 17.30 14.00
N ASP A 518 44.69 18.20 13.46
CA ASP A 518 45.76 17.82 12.54
C ASP A 518 46.94 17.28 13.34
N ALA A 519 47.13 15.97 13.31
CA ALA A 519 48.20 15.28 14.04
C ALA A 519 49.30 14.82 13.09
N ASN A 520 49.56 15.56 12.01
CA ASN A 520 50.67 15.31 11.09
C ASN A 520 51.94 16.06 11.54
N PRO A 521 53.05 15.35 11.84
CA PRO A 521 54.32 15.98 12.21
C PRO A 521 55.09 16.61 11.03
N ASP A 522 54.78 16.23 9.78
CA ASP A 522 55.57 16.60 8.58
C ASP A 522 54.98 17.77 7.74
N ALA A 523 54.24 18.70 8.37
CA ALA A 523 53.39 19.76 7.80
C ALA A 523 51.93 19.35 7.53
N GLY A 524 51.02 19.96 8.30
CA GLY A 524 49.58 19.71 8.35
C GLY A 524 48.76 20.70 7.53
N ASN A 525 48.15 20.25 6.43
CA ASN A 525 47.33 21.11 5.57
C ASN A 525 45.84 21.14 5.92
N LEU A 526 45.44 20.63 7.10
CA LEU A 526 44.03 20.45 7.45
C LEU A 526 43.34 21.79 7.71
N ALA A 527 43.98 22.71 8.44
CA ALA A 527 43.39 24.00 8.80
C ALA A 527 43.14 24.92 7.60
N HIS A 528 44.05 24.89 6.61
CA HIS A 528 43.94 25.64 5.36
C HIS A 528 42.72 25.26 4.50
N ARG A 529 42.08 24.12 4.79
CA ARG A 529 40.91 23.59 4.06
C ARG A 529 39.56 23.88 4.72
N VAL A 530 39.54 24.60 5.84
CA VAL A 530 38.31 24.79 6.63
C VAL A 530 37.99 26.25 6.89
N ALA A 531 39.00 27.05 7.23
CA ALA A 531 38.84 28.46 7.58
C ALA A 531 40.15 29.22 7.30
N PRO A 532 40.16 30.56 7.27
CA PRO A 532 41.40 31.32 7.25
C PRO A 532 42.30 30.87 8.41
N PRO A 533 43.61 30.70 8.19
CA PRO A 533 44.52 30.19 9.21
C PRO A 533 44.50 31.12 10.45
N GLN A 534 44.24 30.53 11.61
CA GLN A 534 44.54 31.15 12.91
C GLN A 534 46.05 31.01 13.16
N GLU A 535 46.66 31.98 13.83
CA GLU A 535 48.11 31.96 14.12
C GLU A 535 48.52 30.92 15.18
N ARG A 536 47.56 30.27 15.86
CA ARG A 536 47.82 29.35 16.99
C ARG A 536 47.72 27.89 16.60
N THR A 537 48.66 27.08 17.08
CA THR A 537 48.82 25.65 16.73
C THR A 537 48.69 24.74 17.96
N ILE A 538 48.80 23.42 17.76
CA ILE A 538 48.90 22.43 18.85
C ILE A 538 50.00 22.81 19.84
N THR A 539 51.14 23.33 19.36
CA THR A 539 52.29 23.71 20.19
C THR A 539 51.92 24.81 21.19
N ASP A 540 51.07 25.77 20.78
CA ASP A 540 50.60 26.83 21.68
C ASP A 540 49.62 26.29 22.72
N VAL A 541 48.74 25.35 22.34
CA VAL A 541 47.85 24.67 23.30
C VAL A 541 48.66 23.92 24.35
N LEU A 542 49.72 23.20 23.93
CA LEU A 542 50.60 22.47 24.84
C LEU A 542 51.39 23.41 25.77
N ARG A 543 51.83 24.56 25.26
CA ARG A 543 52.50 25.59 26.08
C ARG A 543 51.58 26.16 27.16
N ASP A 544 50.30 26.36 26.81
CA ASP A 544 49.33 27.06 27.66
C ASP A 544 48.38 26.11 28.42
N LEU A 545 48.67 24.80 28.46
CA LEU A 545 47.84 23.72 29.04
C LEU A 545 47.20 24.07 30.39
N GLU A 546 48.00 24.59 31.33
CA GLU A 546 47.54 24.90 32.69
C GLU A 546 46.59 26.11 32.74
N SER A 547 46.71 27.02 31.77
CA SER A 547 45.86 28.22 31.69
C SER A 547 44.50 27.95 31.05
N ILE A 548 44.39 26.88 30.25
CA ILE A 548 43.16 26.51 29.53
C ILE A 548 42.22 25.76 30.48
N THR A 549 41.53 26.52 31.32
CA THR A 549 40.58 25.99 32.32
C THR A 549 39.12 25.97 31.85
N SER A 550 38.83 26.64 30.73
CA SER A 550 37.47 26.76 30.19
C SER A 550 37.44 26.53 28.67
N TYR A 551 36.29 26.08 28.17
CA TYR A 551 36.06 25.93 26.73
C TYR A 551 36.18 27.27 25.99
N ALA A 552 35.78 28.39 26.59
CA ALA A 552 35.92 29.71 25.98
C ALA A 552 37.40 30.07 25.74
N THR A 553 38.28 29.70 26.67
CA THR A 553 39.73 29.89 26.52
C THR A 553 40.27 29.00 25.40
N LEU A 554 39.92 27.70 25.40
CA LEU A 554 40.34 26.75 24.37
C LEU A 554 39.89 27.16 22.96
N ARG A 555 38.68 27.71 22.84
CA ARG A 555 38.11 28.17 21.58
C ARG A 555 38.99 29.20 20.86
N SER A 556 39.77 30.00 21.61
CA SER A 556 40.71 30.97 21.03
C SER A 556 41.92 30.35 20.31
N TYR A 557 42.17 29.04 20.49
CA TYR A 557 43.23 28.28 19.82
C TYR A 557 42.71 27.48 18.60
N THR A 558 41.41 27.53 18.32
CA THR A 558 40.78 26.70 17.27
C THR A 558 40.19 27.56 16.17
N ALA A 559 40.30 27.08 14.93
CA ALA A 559 39.53 27.59 13.81
C ALA A 559 38.13 26.95 13.79
N GLN A 560 37.19 27.49 13.02
CA GLN A 560 35.88 26.84 12.80
C GLN A 560 35.37 27.07 11.41
N ALA A 561 34.81 26.00 10.84
CA ALA A 561 34.13 26.05 9.56
C ALA A 561 32.86 26.91 9.66
N GLU A 562 32.67 27.85 8.73
CA GLU A 562 31.48 28.71 8.71
C GLU A 562 30.18 27.89 8.54
N GLU A 563 30.18 26.90 7.65
CA GLU A 563 29.00 26.10 7.34
C GLU A 563 28.76 24.98 8.38
N SER A 564 29.76 24.13 8.60
CA SER A 564 29.58 22.91 9.40
C SER A 564 29.71 23.13 10.91
N ARG A 565 30.28 24.28 11.33
CA ARG A 565 30.66 24.59 12.71
C ARG A 565 31.66 23.60 13.33
N LEU A 566 32.29 22.75 12.51
CA LEU A 566 33.41 21.92 12.94
C LEU A 566 34.54 22.80 13.45
N GLU A 567 35.03 22.51 14.65
CA GLU A 567 36.22 23.15 15.19
C GLU A 567 37.47 22.40 14.75
N VAL A 568 38.54 23.15 14.50
CA VAL A 568 39.79 22.61 13.96
C VAL A 568 40.96 23.13 14.77
N LEU A 569 41.82 22.22 15.21
CA LEU A 569 43.13 22.53 15.78
C LEU A 569 44.24 22.15 14.78
N ALA A 570 45.04 23.14 14.40
CA ALA A 570 46.08 23.00 13.40
C ALA A 570 47.39 22.46 13.99
N SER A 571 48.10 21.65 13.21
CA SER A 571 49.50 21.30 13.49
C SER A 571 50.40 22.49 13.16
N ASP A 572 51.64 22.44 13.63
CA ASP A 572 52.63 23.45 13.28
C ASP A 572 53.14 23.25 11.84
N ASP A 573 53.10 24.32 11.05
CA ASP A 573 53.51 24.33 9.64
C ASP A 573 54.80 25.13 9.40
N ASP A 574 55.41 25.70 10.44
CA ASP A 574 56.65 26.47 10.32
C ASP A 574 57.87 25.53 10.22
N PRO A 575 58.58 25.48 9.06
CA PRO A 575 59.78 24.66 8.87
C PRO A 575 60.97 25.08 9.76
N ARG A 576 60.84 26.12 10.58
CA ARG A 576 61.85 26.58 11.55
C ARG A 576 61.68 25.97 12.95
N ILE A 577 60.58 25.27 13.22
CA ILE A 577 60.31 24.64 14.51
C ILE A 577 60.96 23.24 14.51
N TRP A 578 61.82 22.99 15.50
CA TRP A 578 62.66 21.77 15.58
C TRP A 578 62.11 20.71 16.54
N THR A 579 60.98 20.96 17.21
CA THR A 579 60.42 20.05 18.22
C THR A 579 59.30 19.22 17.59
N ALA A 580 59.61 17.98 17.19
CA ALA A 580 58.59 17.04 16.77
C ALA A 580 57.73 16.64 17.97
N LEU A 581 56.40 16.67 17.81
CA LEU A 581 55.46 16.23 18.84
C LEU A 581 55.65 14.74 19.12
N ASP A 582 55.84 14.39 20.39
CA ASP A 582 55.99 13.00 20.81
C ASP A 582 54.67 12.38 21.29
N ARG A 583 54.72 11.11 21.67
CA ARG A 583 53.57 10.39 22.21
C ARG A 583 52.96 11.08 23.44
N ASN A 584 53.78 11.57 24.36
CA ASN A 584 53.34 12.20 25.60
C ASN A 584 52.70 13.58 25.37
N ASP A 585 53.12 14.29 24.33
CA ASP A 585 52.49 15.54 23.90
C ASP A 585 51.06 15.29 23.40
N TYR A 586 50.85 14.27 22.56
CA TYR A 586 49.51 13.91 22.11
C TYR A 586 48.61 13.41 23.25
N HIS A 587 49.14 12.64 24.21
CA HIS A 587 48.39 12.25 25.41
C HIS A 587 47.87 13.48 26.17
N ARG A 588 48.76 14.44 26.47
CA ARG A 588 48.39 15.67 27.20
C ARG A 588 47.39 16.54 26.42
N LEU A 589 47.52 16.60 25.09
CA LEU A 589 46.57 17.30 24.24
C LEU A 589 45.18 16.64 24.29
N ILE A 590 45.12 15.32 24.11
CA ILE A 590 43.86 14.58 24.10
C ILE A 590 43.15 14.68 25.46
N ASP A 591 43.89 14.55 26.57
CA ASP A 591 43.36 14.74 27.93
C ASP A 591 42.70 16.11 28.13
N LEU A 592 43.28 17.17 27.56
CA LEU A 592 42.67 18.50 27.58
C LEU A 592 41.38 18.53 26.74
N LEU A 593 41.42 17.98 25.53
CA LEU A 593 40.29 18.00 24.59
C LEU A 593 39.11 17.16 25.10
N ASP A 594 39.36 16.03 25.74
CA ASP A 594 38.35 15.12 26.32
C ASP A 594 37.45 15.82 27.34
N ARG A 595 37.96 16.85 28.01
CA ARG A 595 37.20 17.65 28.98
C ARG A 595 36.15 18.56 28.32
N PHE A 596 36.30 18.87 27.04
CA PHE A 596 35.51 19.91 26.37
C PHE A 596 34.77 19.41 25.12
N TYR A 597 35.26 18.37 24.44
CA TYR A 597 34.66 17.84 23.22
C TYR A 597 34.12 16.43 23.43
N ASN A 598 32.98 16.13 22.80
CA ASN A 598 32.37 14.80 22.84
C ASN A 598 32.97 13.89 21.76
N LEU A 599 33.48 14.48 20.67
CA LEU A 599 34.06 13.74 19.57
C LEU A 599 35.31 14.45 19.06
N ILE A 600 36.42 13.71 19.06
CA ILE A 600 37.74 14.18 18.63
C ILE A 600 38.13 13.33 17.40
N VAL A 601 38.26 13.99 16.25
CA VAL A 601 38.71 13.36 15.00
C VAL A 601 40.18 13.69 14.78
N LEU A 602 41.04 12.68 14.88
CA LEU A 602 42.50 12.83 14.80
C LEU A 602 42.97 12.49 13.39
N ASP A 603 43.51 13.47 12.67
CA ASP A 603 44.05 13.29 11.33
C ASP A 603 45.56 12.98 11.40
N THR A 604 45.93 11.70 11.32
CA THR A 604 47.34 11.24 11.52
C THR A 604 48.27 11.61 10.37
N GLY A 605 49.59 11.49 10.53
CA GLY A 605 50.54 11.59 9.41
C GLY A 605 50.48 10.42 8.42
N THR A 606 51.43 10.34 7.49
CA THR A 606 51.59 9.14 6.65
C THR A 606 52.46 8.10 7.34
N GLY A 607 52.03 6.84 7.35
CA GLY A 607 52.85 5.72 7.83
C GLY A 607 52.64 5.37 9.30
N ILE A 608 52.52 4.08 9.59
CA ILE A 608 52.07 3.55 10.89
C ILE A 608 53.23 3.35 11.87
N LEU A 609 54.45 3.32 11.34
CA LEU A 609 55.67 2.98 12.09
C LEU A 609 56.26 4.16 12.87
N ASP A 610 55.71 5.36 12.71
CA ASP A 610 56.14 6.53 13.46
C ASP A 610 55.63 6.44 14.91
N SER A 611 56.52 6.72 15.87
CA SER A 611 56.21 6.77 17.31
C SER A 611 55.07 7.73 17.64
N ALA A 612 54.90 8.82 16.88
CA ALA A 612 53.79 9.75 17.04
C ALA A 612 52.44 9.08 16.70
N ASN A 613 52.37 8.37 15.57
CA ASN A 613 51.15 7.66 15.15
C ASN A 613 50.82 6.47 16.06
N GLN A 614 51.82 5.78 16.62
CA GLN A 614 51.60 4.74 17.62
C GLN A 614 51.01 5.29 18.92
N GLY A 615 51.40 6.50 19.33
CA GLY A 615 50.79 7.21 20.45
C GLY A 615 49.30 7.43 20.23
N LEU A 616 48.93 7.98 19.07
CA LEU A 616 47.54 8.24 18.69
C LEU A 616 46.71 6.94 18.60
N LEU A 617 47.29 5.85 18.12
CA LEU A 617 46.61 4.54 18.07
C LEU A 617 46.29 3.98 19.47
N THR A 618 47.10 4.30 20.46
CA THR A 618 46.89 3.84 21.85
C THR A 618 45.71 4.54 22.50
N GLU A 619 45.49 5.81 22.15
CA GLU A 619 44.38 6.62 22.65
C GLU A 619 43.11 6.48 21.78
N ALA A 620 43.17 5.75 20.67
CA ALA A 620 42.05 5.62 19.76
C ALA A 620 40.97 4.73 20.36
N ASP A 621 39.73 5.21 20.38
CA ASP A 621 38.57 4.35 20.60
C ASP A 621 38.22 3.60 19.31
N GLN A 622 38.38 4.28 18.16
CA GLN A 622 38.04 3.75 16.86
C GLN A 622 38.94 4.30 15.75
N ILE A 623 39.09 3.50 14.69
CA ILE A 623 39.90 3.85 13.54
C ILE A 623 39.08 3.92 12.25
N VAL A 624 39.38 4.93 11.44
CA VAL A 624 38.92 5.07 10.06
C VAL A 624 40.11 4.89 9.14
N LEU A 625 40.17 3.77 8.43
CA LEU A 625 41.26 3.44 7.51
C LEU A 625 40.89 3.87 6.09
N VAL A 626 41.59 4.87 5.55
CA VAL A 626 41.35 5.38 4.20
C VAL A 626 42.24 4.67 3.18
N VAL A 627 41.61 4.07 2.17
CA VAL A 627 42.28 3.33 1.09
C VAL A 627 41.80 3.77 -0.29
N ARG A 628 42.66 3.61 -1.29
CA ARG A 628 42.30 3.86 -2.70
C ARG A 628 41.59 2.65 -3.31
N PRO A 629 40.67 2.84 -4.27
CA PRO A 629 40.13 1.74 -5.05
C PRO A 629 41.25 1.11 -5.88
N GLY A 630 41.37 -0.21 -5.83
CA GLY A 630 42.33 -0.97 -6.62
C GLY A 630 43.22 -1.90 -5.78
N ILE A 631 44.02 -2.71 -6.47
CA ILE A 631 44.81 -3.79 -5.86
C ILE A 631 45.87 -3.22 -4.91
N ASP A 632 46.61 -2.20 -5.32
CA ASP A 632 47.66 -1.59 -4.49
C ASP A 632 47.10 -0.93 -3.22
N GLY A 633 45.93 -0.27 -3.35
CA GLY A 633 45.22 0.32 -2.21
C GLY A 633 44.71 -0.75 -1.24
N GLY A 634 44.11 -1.82 -1.78
CA GLY A 634 43.67 -2.97 -1.00
C GLY A 634 44.81 -3.68 -0.29
N ARG A 635 45.93 -3.95 -0.97
CA ARG A 635 47.12 -4.56 -0.37
C ARG A 635 47.71 -3.69 0.74
N ALA A 636 47.82 -2.38 0.50
CA ALA A 636 48.33 -1.45 1.51
C ALA A 636 47.44 -1.39 2.75
N GLY A 637 46.11 -1.38 2.57
CA GLY A 637 45.15 -1.43 3.67
C GLY A 637 45.17 -2.75 4.42
N ALA A 638 45.26 -3.89 3.73
CA ALA A 638 45.35 -5.20 4.37
C ALA A 638 46.60 -5.33 5.23
N LEU A 639 47.77 -4.94 4.70
CA LEU A 639 49.04 -4.93 5.45
C LEU A 639 49.02 -3.98 6.66
N THR A 640 48.23 -2.91 6.60
CA THR A 640 47.99 -2.04 7.76
C THR A 640 47.25 -2.79 8.85
N LEU A 641 46.15 -3.47 8.52
CA LEU A 641 45.37 -4.22 9.50
C LEU A 641 46.15 -5.43 10.04
N ASP A 642 46.93 -6.12 9.19
CA ASP A 642 47.83 -7.21 9.62
C ASP A 642 48.83 -6.73 10.67
N TRP A 643 49.50 -5.60 10.40
CA TRP A 643 50.44 -5.02 11.36
C TRP A 643 49.75 -4.66 12.68
N MET A 644 48.53 -4.12 12.61
CA MET A 644 47.77 -3.76 13.80
C MET A 644 47.39 -4.98 14.64
N ASP A 645 46.93 -6.06 14.00
CA ASP A 645 46.64 -7.33 14.67
C ASP A 645 47.91 -7.85 15.37
N GLU A 646 49.05 -7.88 14.68
CA GLU A 646 50.34 -8.34 15.22
C GLU A 646 50.87 -7.51 16.41
N HIS A 647 50.42 -6.26 16.56
CA HIS A 647 50.88 -5.32 17.59
C HIS A 647 49.83 -5.07 18.68
N GLY A 648 48.82 -5.93 18.80
CA GLY A 648 47.86 -5.91 19.90
C GLY A 648 46.68 -4.96 19.73
N PHE A 649 46.43 -4.47 18.51
CA PHE A 649 45.30 -3.58 18.19
C PHE A 649 44.12 -4.31 17.54
N GLU A 650 43.98 -5.63 17.76
CA GLU A 650 42.94 -6.49 17.17
C GLU A 650 41.52 -5.96 17.44
N ASP A 651 41.26 -5.45 18.65
CA ASP A 651 39.97 -4.87 19.02
C ASP A 651 39.65 -3.62 18.18
N LEU A 652 40.64 -2.76 17.94
CA LEU A 652 40.50 -1.59 17.06
C LEU A 652 40.27 -2.00 15.60
N VAL A 653 40.94 -3.05 15.12
CA VAL A 653 40.74 -3.59 13.77
C VAL A 653 39.31 -4.11 13.60
N SER A 654 38.79 -4.83 14.59
CA SER A 654 37.43 -5.37 14.57
C SER A 654 36.35 -4.27 14.48
N ARG A 655 36.63 -3.10 15.08
CA ARG A 655 35.75 -1.92 15.08
C ARG A 655 36.06 -0.91 13.97
N ALA A 656 37.08 -1.15 13.16
CA ALA A 656 37.53 -0.20 12.17
C ALA A 656 36.46 0.04 11.08
N VAL A 657 36.45 1.26 10.54
CA VAL A 657 35.68 1.62 9.35
C VAL A 657 36.65 1.82 8.20
N VAL A 658 36.61 0.94 7.21
CA VAL A 658 37.44 1.05 6.01
C VAL A 658 36.73 1.94 4.99
N VAL A 659 37.33 3.08 4.66
CA VAL A 659 36.82 4.02 3.67
C VAL A 659 37.58 3.85 2.37
N VAL A 660 36.88 3.36 1.34
CA VAL A 660 37.42 3.29 -0.02
C VAL A 660 37.11 4.60 -0.74
N ASN A 661 38.10 5.48 -0.86
CA ASN A 661 37.96 6.82 -1.42
C ASN A 661 38.33 6.87 -2.91
N ALA A 662 37.37 7.14 -3.79
CA ALA A 662 37.61 7.19 -5.22
C ALA A 662 38.27 8.51 -5.66
N GLN A 663 39.41 8.41 -6.36
CA GLN A 663 40.23 9.56 -6.76
C GLN A 663 39.93 10.10 -8.15
N HIS A 664 39.21 9.35 -8.96
CA HIS A 664 38.82 9.74 -10.31
C HIS A 664 37.48 9.12 -10.66
N SER A 665 36.71 9.79 -11.54
CA SER A 665 35.41 9.31 -12.01
C SER A 665 35.51 7.88 -12.56
N GLY A 666 34.56 7.02 -12.15
CA GLY A 666 34.50 5.61 -12.58
C GLY A 666 35.36 4.64 -11.76
N SER A 667 36.16 5.11 -10.81
CA SER A 667 36.96 4.25 -9.93
C SER A 667 36.08 3.55 -8.90
N ALA A 668 35.92 2.22 -9.02
CA ALA A 668 35.19 1.41 -8.06
C ALA A 668 36.10 0.35 -7.43
N PRO A 669 35.95 0.01 -6.13
CA PRO A 669 36.68 -1.10 -5.54
C PRO A 669 36.24 -2.42 -6.16
N PRO A 670 37.17 -3.35 -6.46
CA PRO A 670 36.80 -4.72 -6.81
C PRO A 670 35.95 -5.37 -5.70
N ASP A 671 34.90 -6.12 -6.04
CA ASP A 671 34.04 -6.78 -5.05
C ASP A 671 34.80 -7.70 -4.09
N LEU A 672 35.91 -8.30 -4.56
CA LEU A 672 36.80 -9.11 -3.72
C LEU A 672 37.48 -8.27 -2.64
N MET A 673 37.92 -7.05 -2.96
CA MET A 673 38.54 -6.12 -2.00
C MET A 673 37.55 -5.74 -0.90
N ARG A 674 36.31 -5.40 -1.28
CA ARG A 674 35.27 -5.08 -0.30
C ARG A 674 35.00 -6.25 0.64
N ARG A 675 34.77 -7.45 0.08
CA ARG A 675 34.54 -8.67 0.86
C ARG A 675 35.72 -9.08 1.74
N HIS A 676 36.95 -8.74 1.37
CA HIS A 676 38.12 -9.01 2.19
C HIS A 676 38.10 -8.16 3.48
N PHE A 677 37.82 -6.86 3.37
CA PHE A 677 37.75 -5.97 4.54
C PHE A 677 36.49 -6.20 5.39
N GLU A 678 35.34 -6.52 4.78
CA GLU A 678 34.09 -6.83 5.52
C GLU A 678 34.21 -8.03 6.46
N LYS A 679 35.20 -8.91 6.25
CA LYS A 679 35.47 -10.06 7.13
C LYS A 679 36.28 -9.69 8.38
N ARG A 680 36.98 -8.55 8.37
CA ARG A 680 37.93 -8.16 9.43
C ARG A 680 37.50 -6.90 10.18
N CYS A 681 36.76 -6.02 9.51
CA CYS A 681 36.36 -4.72 10.05
C CYS A 681 34.83 -4.62 10.16
N ALA A 682 34.36 -3.77 11.07
CA ALA A 682 32.93 -3.55 11.29
C ALA A 682 32.21 -3.08 10.02
N HIS A 683 32.83 -2.16 9.27
CA HIS A 683 32.21 -1.55 8.09
C HIS A 683 33.22 -1.25 6.98
N VAL A 684 32.74 -1.36 5.73
CA VAL A 684 33.44 -0.90 4.53
C VAL A 684 32.52 0.05 3.76
N VAL A 685 32.93 1.30 3.61
CA VAL A 685 32.13 2.33 2.92
C VAL A 685 32.92 2.89 1.74
N THR A 686 32.25 3.07 0.60
CA THR A 686 32.88 3.64 -0.60
C THR A 686 32.41 5.06 -0.81
N VAL A 687 33.35 6.00 -0.92
CA VAL A 687 33.07 7.39 -1.26
C VAL A 687 33.30 7.56 -2.77
N PRO A 688 32.28 7.97 -3.54
CA PRO A 688 32.44 8.24 -4.97
C PRO A 688 33.33 9.47 -5.19
N TRP A 689 33.96 9.55 -6.36
CA TRP A 689 34.72 10.73 -6.73
C TRP A 689 33.80 11.95 -6.83
N ASP A 690 34.26 13.07 -6.29
CA ASP A 690 33.56 14.35 -6.28
C ASP A 690 34.58 15.48 -6.49
N GLY A 691 34.39 16.29 -7.53
CA GLY A 691 35.31 17.37 -7.87
C GLY A 691 35.43 18.44 -6.78
N ALA A 692 34.40 18.61 -5.94
CA ALA A 692 34.45 19.54 -4.82
C ALA A 692 35.41 19.09 -3.70
N LEU A 693 35.74 17.79 -3.62
CA LEU A 693 36.73 17.26 -2.67
C LEU A 693 38.18 17.32 -3.20
N GLU A 694 38.36 17.53 -4.51
CA GLU A 694 39.67 17.51 -5.17
C GLU A 694 40.40 18.86 -5.07
N GLN A 695 39.68 19.97 -5.00
CA GLN A 695 40.24 21.31 -5.21
C GLN A 695 41.17 21.83 -4.10
N GLY A 696 41.36 21.11 -2.98
CA GLY A 696 42.23 21.55 -1.88
C GLY A 696 41.84 22.89 -1.24
N ALA A 697 40.72 23.47 -1.66
CA ALA A 697 40.12 24.70 -1.15
C ALA A 697 39.16 24.40 0.02
N VAL A 698 38.66 25.46 0.65
CA VAL A 698 37.68 25.36 1.75
C VAL A 698 36.51 24.46 1.32
N THR A 699 36.32 23.35 2.03
CA THR A 699 35.34 22.32 1.62
C THR A 699 33.92 22.76 2.04
N ASP A 700 33.15 23.25 1.07
CA ASP A 700 31.71 23.53 1.23
C ASP A 700 30.90 22.23 1.13
N MET A 701 30.30 21.81 2.24
CA MET A 701 29.52 20.57 2.34
C MET A 701 28.23 20.64 1.50
N SER A 702 27.67 21.84 1.29
CA SER A 702 26.49 22.05 0.46
C SER A 702 26.78 21.83 -1.03
N SER A 703 28.01 22.09 -1.46
CA SER A 703 28.45 21.96 -2.87
C SER A 703 28.60 20.51 -3.35
N LEU A 704 28.80 19.57 -2.42
CA LEU A 704 29.01 18.15 -2.73
C LEU A 704 27.84 17.53 -3.51
N HIS A 705 28.14 16.53 -4.35
CA HIS A 705 27.08 15.73 -4.95
C HIS A 705 26.32 14.95 -3.88
N ARG A 706 25.03 14.74 -4.13
CA ARG A 706 24.14 14.03 -3.20
C ARG A 706 24.67 12.65 -2.82
N LYS A 707 25.21 11.89 -3.78
CA LYS A 707 25.78 10.55 -3.54
C LYS A 707 26.98 10.59 -2.59
N THR A 708 27.82 11.61 -2.71
CA THR A 708 29.00 11.83 -1.85
C THR A 708 28.54 12.14 -0.43
N ARG A 709 27.61 13.09 -0.25
CA ARG A 709 27.02 13.39 1.07
C ARG A 709 26.36 12.18 1.72
N ASP A 710 25.55 11.43 0.97
CA ASP A 710 24.90 10.22 1.49
C ASP A 710 25.94 9.16 1.91
N SER A 711 27.09 9.09 1.23
CA SER A 711 28.21 8.20 1.60
C SER A 711 28.94 8.68 2.86
N LEU A 712 29.14 9.99 3.02
CA LEU A 712 29.74 10.59 4.23
C LEU A 712 28.86 10.39 5.46
N VAL A 713 27.54 10.56 5.32
CA VAL A 713 26.57 10.21 6.38
C VAL A 713 26.64 8.71 6.68
N GLY A 714 26.85 7.87 5.67
CA GLY A 714 27.10 6.44 5.85
C GLY A 714 28.35 6.13 6.66
N ILE A 715 29.47 6.84 6.42
CA ILE A 715 30.70 6.70 7.21
C ILE A 715 30.45 7.14 8.65
N ALA A 716 29.87 8.31 8.86
CA ALA A 716 29.59 8.83 10.19
C ALA A 716 28.64 7.91 10.99
N ALA A 717 27.62 7.34 10.33
CA ALA A 717 26.74 6.35 10.95
C ALA A 717 27.45 5.00 11.23
N ALA A 718 28.44 4.60 10.43
CA ALA A 718 29.26 3.41 10.68
C ALA A 718 30.24 3.63 11.84
N VAL A 719 30.77 4.84 11.99
CA VAL A 719 31.58 5.24 13.16
C VAL A 719 30.70 5.25 14.41
N ALA A 720 29.53 5.90 14.34
CA ALA A 720 28.63 6.03 15.49
C ALA A 720 28.03 4.72 16.01
N ASP A 721 27.94 3.67 15.18
CA ASP A 721 27.49 2.34 15.63
C ASP A 721 28.38 1.76 16.75
N ASN A 722 29.64 2.18 16.80
CA ASN A 722 30.57 1.72 17.83
C ASN A 722 30.52 2.57 19.11
N PHE A 723 29.86 3.74 19.10
CA PHE A 723 29.68 4.53 20.33
C PHE A 723 28.82 3.79 21.36
N ALA A 724 27.72 3.16 20.91
CA ALA A 724 26.84 2.38 21.79
C ALA A 724 27.52 1.11 22.34
N ARG A 725 28.34 0.43 21.52
CA ARG A 725 29.02 -0.80 21.92
C ARG A 725 30.02 -0.63 23.06
N MET A 726 30.55 0.57 23.23
CA MET A 726 31.54 0.87 24.27
C MET A 726 30.93 1.43 25.54
N ASP A 727 29.71 1.95 25.50
CA ASP A 727 28.99 2.39 26.70
C ASP A 727 28.42 1.19 27.50
N ASP A 728 28.28 0.01 26.86
CA ASP A 728 27.80 -1.25 27.47
C ASP A 728 28.93 -2.10 28.12
N GLN A 729 30.19 -1.67 28.06
CA GLN A 729 31.29 -2.33 28.78
C GLN A 729 31.49 -1.63 30.14
N PRO A 730 31.44 -2.38 31.27
CA PRO A 730 31.45 -1.83 32.62
C PRO A 730 32.76 -1.17 33.04
#